data_AF-A0AB39QNJ9-F1
#
_entry.id   AF-A0AB39QNJ9-F1
#
_cell.length_a   1.000
_cell.length_b   1.000
_cell.length_c   1.000
_cell.angle_alpha   90.00
_cell.angle_beta   90.00
_cell.angle_gamma   90.00
#
_symmetry.space_group_name_H-M   'P 1'
#
loop_
_entity.id
_entity.type
_entity.pdbx_description
1 polymer ?
#
loop_
_entity_poly.entity_id
_entity_poly.type
_entity_poly.pdbx_seq_one_letter_code
_entity_poly.pdbx_strand_id
1 'polypeptide(L)'
;MGRRPALVALAVVLIGCPAAGVAHAGTVTGTTFYVDDEAAGCNDTGPGSATEPFCQIQPAADAAAPGDTVRIAGNSTSYAPVTIRSTGTADAPVTFSAATGDGSLVTVAGPHPATAIAFSGARYVDMTGIRTRAAGATALAVEDSQHITYRSASAQSNLADGTAVIAIDGSSSDISLTRLKVDQYSGPDVSSAAGARNITLAGDIFDGGGVSAAGTTGIDFAGDTFRTVCGAISLTDGSSGSVENTVALPYSTPTCSATTAELTVDASSAPQVTADYNAFNPPSTGTNYNWAGTAYATARAFRGDTGQGAHDLDQTDLTIPAGGLPEEHSPLIDSADSDAPGELSTDVDGRPRADDPLVADTGTGTGHDDRGATEFQDPFTVSGLTVGRGYVGVPTTAVARLGNPWSDSLDGLTYTFDFADGTTVTSTTGSATHTYTQATSSTGIQASVLVNRADGTRVGAADYWERVDPVPDLTPTIGCGTGPSLPDAAGCTYDTGFDPYPITSDRITFGDGSAALSVTPSSDVVRHTYKAPGTYTVTQTVTDSDGRTATATDPITVGAAFVAHGPVRLLDTRYGTGAPKRAVGAGGVVRLKILGVGGVPASGVTAVTLNVTDMGATASSYVSVYPDGAARPSASNLNFRAGQVNPSLVTVRVGAGGYVDLYNAHGKVNLIADVAGYYTTTEPSTDDESMTGLAMVTPTRVLDTRNGTGAAKGAVGPRTTTTFTLPKYARGVATVGAVLNVTVTGGTSSGYVTVDCGGPTTPSTSSLNYRAGQTASNLTVPCVSAGKVHIYNSAGHVQLIADLQGLYTNELAGGTDDPVAPHGGPFVATVPTRFLDTRTGLGASAKPLGANGTLTVKLTKVPAGATAVLVNLTGVAPTAATHLTAYGDGRLPIASNDNLTAGQTRPVLAVVPVGTDGSIRIHNALGSVDVVADLEGYYG
;
A
#
# COMPACT_ATOMS: atom_id res chain seq x y z
N MET A 1 64.36 -49.79 45.91
CA MET A 1 64.15 -48.82 47.01
C MET A 1 62.79 -48.20 46.76
N GLY A 2 61.68 -48.69 47.32
CA GLY A 2 61.28 -48.73 48.75
C GLY A 2 60.31 -47.57 48.96
N ARG A 3 59.04 -47.67 49.38
CA ARG A 3 58.25 -48.71 50.07
C ARG A 3 56.77 -48.56 49.66
N ARG A 4 56.04 -49.68 49.55
CA ARG A 4 54.56 -49.75 49.57
C ARG A 4 54.04 -49.66 51.01
N PRO A 5 52.83 -49.13 51.23
CA PRO A 5 51.79 -49.91 51.92
C PRO A 5 50.43 -49.80 51.19
N ALA A 6 49.82 -50.93 50.82
CA ALA A 6 48.77 -51.63 51.56
C ALA A 6 47.36 -51.11 51.20
N LEU A 7 46.79 -51.70 50.14
CA LEU A 7 45.35 -51.72 49.89
C LEU A 7 44.67 -52.44 51.06
N VAL A 8 43.73 -51.77 51.72
CA VAL A 8 42.67 -52.42 52.49
C VAL A 8 41.40 -52.31 51.66
N ALA A 9 41.00 -53.43 51.08
CA ALA A 9 39.68 -53.61 50.49
C ALA A 9 38.67 -53.74 51.63
N LEU A 10 37.69 -52.85 51.70
CA LEU A 10 36.49 -53.07 52.50
C LEU A 10 35.34 -53.39 51.54
N ALA A 11 35.13 -54.69 51.35
CA ALA A 11 33.94 -55.25 50.73
C ALA A 11 32.76 -55.04 51.69
N VAL A 12 31.83 -54.15 51.35
CA VAL A 12 30.52 -54.11 52.01
C VAL A 12 29.67 -55.21 51.37
N VAL A 13 29.59 -56.31 52.11
CA VAL A 13 28.69 -57.42 51.85
C VAL A 13 27.25 -56.94 52.08
N LEU A 14 26.44 -57.00 51.03
CA LEU A 14 24.99 -57.03 51.11
C LEU A 14 24.56 -58.25 51.95
N ILE A 15 24.37 -58.04 53.25
CA ILE A 15 23.63 -58.98 54.11
C ILE A 15 22.23 -58.41 54.24
N GLY A 16 21.32 -58.93 53.40
CA GLY A 16 19.90 -58.87 53.69
C GLY A 16 19.61 -59.71 54.93
N CYS A 17 19.04 -59.07 55.95
CA CYS A 17 18.23 -59.73 56.96
C CYS A 17 17.09 -58.77 57.31
N PRO A 18 15.86 -59.28 57.39
CA PRO A 18 14.65 -58.48 57.23
C PRO A 18 14.46 -57.60 58.47
N ALA A 19 14.27 -56.30 58.27
CA ALA A 19 13.48 -55.55 59.23
C ALA A 19 12.10 -56.20 59.19
N ALA A 20 11.75 -56.87 60.29
CA ALA A 20 10.42 -57.35 60.51
C ALA A 20 9.47 -56.20 60.18
N GLY A 21 8.66 -56.39 59.13
CA GLY A 21 7.52 -55.55 58.90
C GLY A 21 6.71 -55.61 60.17
N VAL A 22 6.78 -54.56 60.98
CA VAL A 22 5.60 -54.14 61.71
C VAL A 22 4.60 -53.92 60.59
N ALA A 23 3.69 -54.86 60.44
CA ALA A 23 2.50 -54.64 59.65
C ALA A 23 1.93 -53.31 60.15
N HIS A 24 2.09 -52.25 59.36
CA HIS A 24 1.18 -51.13 59.50
C HIS A 24 -0.19 -51.75 59.27
N ALA A 25 -1.02 -51.68 60.30
CA ALA A 25 -2.43 -51.95 60.19
C ALA A 25 -2.92 -51.26 58.91
N GLY A 26 -3.63 -52.00 58.05
CA GLY A 26 -4.09 -51.47 56.78
C GLY A 26 -4.74 -50.11 56.98
N THR A 27 -4.40 -49.15 56.11
CA THR A 27 -5.13 -47.88 55.97
C THR A 27 -6.60 -48.19 56.05
N VAL A 28 -7.26 -47.72 57.11
CA VAL A 28 -8.70 -47.83 57.27
C VAL A 28 -9.28 -47.04 56.10
N THR A 29 -9.79 -47.74 55.07
CA THR A 29 -10.53 -47.09 53.99
C THR A 29 -11.83 -46.59 54.60
N GLY A 30 -11.86 -45.30 54.95
CA GLY A 30 -13.08 -44.64 55.39
C GLY A 30 -14.12 -44.59 54.29
N THR A 31 -15.35 -44.29 54.68
CA THR A 31 -16.49 -44.12 53.80
C THR A 31 -16.40 -42.78 53.08
N THR A 32 -16.86 -42.73 51.82
CA THR A 32 -17.04 -41.47 51.11
C THR A 32 -18.50 -41.03 51.23
N PHE A 33 -18.73 -39.89 51.90
CA PHE A 33 -20.02 -39.20 51.91
C PHE A 33 -20.07 -38.18 50.78
N TYR A 34 -21.22 -38.09 50.10
CA TYR A 34 -21.46 -37.17 49.01
C TYR A 34 -22.43 -36.08 49.46
N VAL A 35 -22.13 -34.83 49.15
CA VAL A 35 -22.97 -33.65 49.42
C VAL A 35 -23.27 -32.93 48.11
N ASP A 36 -24.54 -32.72 47.80
CA ASP A 36 -25.00 -32.05 46.59
C ASP A 36 -26.43 -31.52 46.81
N ASP A 37 -26.59 -30.19 46.90
CA ASP A 37 -27.90 -29.54 47.12
C ASP A 37 -28.74 -29.40 45.83
N GLU A 38 -28.14 -29.66 44.67
CA GLU A 38 -28.82 -29.65 43.37
C GLU A 38 -29.17 -31.08 42.87
N ALA A 39 -28.60 -32.12 43.49
CA ALA A 39 -28.92 -33.51 43.16
C ALA A 39 -30.41 -33.83 43.36
N ALA A 40 -31.05 -34.32 42.29
CA ALA A 40 -32.42 -34.79 42.34
C ALA A 40 -32.57 -35.99 43.30
N GLY A 41 -33.11 -35.74 44.50
CA GLY A 41 -33.28 -36.75 45.53
C GLY A 41 -32.23 -36.72 46.65
N CYS A 42 -31.48 -35.64 46.82
CA CYS A 42 -30.64 -35.45 48.01
C CYS A 42 -31.48 -35.59 49.31
N ASN A 43 -30.86 -36.08 50.39
CA ASN A 43 -31.54 -36.35 51.66
C ASN A 43 -30.60 -36.22 52.87
N ASP A 44 -30.81 -35.19 53.70
CA ASP A 44 -30.02 -34.90 54.92
C ASP A 44 -30.19 -35.95 56.05
N THR A 45 -31.14 -36.87 55.92
CA THR A 45 -31.33 -38.00 56.84
C THR A 45 -30.97 -39.36 56.22
N GLY A 46 -30.53 -39.34 54.96
CA GLY A 46 -30.17 -40.52 54.17
C GLY A 46 -28.74 -41.02 54.44
N PRO A 47 -28.27 -42.00 53.65
CA PRO A 47 -26.95 -42.62 53.86
C PRO A 47 -25.76 -41.78 53.35
N GLY A 48 -26.00 -40.67 52.63
CA GLY A 48 -24.92 -39.84 52.05
C GLY A 48 -24.13 -40.54 50.94
N SER A 49 -24.76 -41.45 50.20
CA SER A 49 -24.13 -42.22 49.12
C SER A 49 -24.11 -41.43 47.81
N ALA A 50 -23.33 -41.86 46.81
CA ALA A 50 -23.29 -41.20 45.50
C ALA A 50 -24.66 -41.12 44.78
N THR A 51 -25.58 -42.05 45.06
CA THR A 51 -26.93 -42.10 44.48
C THR A 51 -28.00 -41.39 45.32
N GLU A 52 -27.69 -41.10 46.58
CA GLU A 52 -28.55 -40.38 47.53
C GLU A 52 -27.63 -39.52 48.43
N PRO A 53 -27.10 -38.40 47.90
CA PRO A 53 -26.19 -37.54 48.63
C PRO A 53 -26.92 -36.77 49.72
N PHE A 54 -26.19 -36.26 50.71
CA PHE A 54 -26.71 -35.24 51.63
C PHE A 54 -26.99 -33.95 50.86
N CYS A 55 -28.03 -33.20 51.24
CA CYS A 55 -28.32 -31.89 50.66
C CYS A 55 -27.41 -30.81 51.24
N GLN A 56 -26.96 -30.94 52.49
CA GLN A 56 -26.11 -29.96 53.18
C GLN A 56 -24.83 -30.60 53.74
N ILE A 57 -23.82 -29.76 54.00
CA ILE A 57 -22.50 -30.23 54.49
C ILE A 57 -22.60 -30.70 55.95
N GLN A 58 -23.41 -30.05 56.79
CA GLN A 58 -23.46 -30.34 58.24
C GLN A 58 -23.82 -31.81 58.55
N PRO A 59 -24.86 -32.43 57.96
CA PRO A 59 -25.14 -33.86 58.18
C PRO A 59 -23.97 -34.78 57.83
N ALA A 60 -23.24 -34.48 56.76
CA ALA A 60 -22.06 -35.24 56.37
C ALA A 60 -20.90 -35.05 57.36
N ALA A 61 -20.69 -33.82 57.83
CA ALA A 61 -19.68 -33.50 58.83
C ALA A 61 -19.96 -34.17 60.19
N ASP A 62 -21.24 -34.25 60.58
CA ASP A 62 -21.69 -34.91 61.80
C ASP A 62 -21.57 -36.45 61.71
N ALA A 63 -21.69 -37.01 60.49
CA ALA A 63 -21.57 -38.45 60.23
C ALA A 63 -20.13 -38.94 60.08
N ALA A 64 -19.18 -38.05 59.73
CA ALA A 64 -17.81 -38.41 59.39
C ALA A 64 -16.99 -38.92 60.59
N ALA A 65 -16.32 -40.05 60.40
CA ALA A 65 -15.40 -40.70 61.33
C ALA A 65 -13.95 -40.70 60.78
N PRO A 66 -12.92 -41.05 61.58
CA PRO A 66 -11.53 -41.09 61.13
C PRO A 66 -11.33 -41.85 59.80
N GLY A 67 -10.69 -41.20 58.83
CA GLY A 67 -10.42 -41.74 57.50
C GLY A 67 -11.52 -41.51 56.46
N ASP A 68 -12.70 -41.01 56.89
CA ASP A 68 -13.80 -40.72 55.97
C ASP A 68 -13.52 -39.50 55.10
N THR A 69 -14.14 -39.46 53.93
CA THR A 69 -14.08 -38.33 52.99
C THR A 69 -15.48 -37.78 52.72
N VAL A 70 -15.68 -36.50 52.94
CA VAL A 70 -16.86 -35.75 52.51
C VAL A 70 -16.53 -35.06 51.19
N ARG A 71 -17.14 -35.54 50.09
CA ARG A 71 -17.03 -34.98 48.75
C ARG A 71 -18.21 -34.06 48.47
N ILE A 72 -17.94 -32.80 48.16
CA ILE A 72 -18.96 -31.74 48.07
C ILE A 72 -19.05 -31.24 46.63
N ALA A 73 -20.22 -31.30 46.02
CA ALA A 73 -20.46 -30.79 44.67
C ALA A 73 -20.33 -29.25 44.62
N GLY A 74 -19.72 -28.73 43.56
CA GLY A 74 -19.76 -27.30 43.27
C GLY A 74 -21.06 -26.97 42.56
N ASN A 75 -21.84 -26.05 43.11
CA ASN A 75 -23.20 -25.74 42.64
C ASN A 75 -23.42 -24.23 42.49
N SER A 76 -24.54 -23.84 41.88
CA SER A 76 -24.88 -22.43 41.64
C SER A 76 -25.30 -21.69 42.92
N THR A 77 -25.72 -22.43 43.94
CA THR A 77 -26.08 -21.97 45.28
C THR A 77 -24.95 -22.18 46.29
N SER A 78 -24.94 -21.37 47.35
CA SER A 78 -24.00 -21.56 48.48
C SER A 78 -24.60 -22.47 49.55
N TYR A 79 -23.78 -23.34 50.12
CA TYR A 79 -24.14 -24.14 51.28
C TYR A 79 -24.26 -23.28 52.53
N ALA A 80 -25.16 -23.68 53.43
CA ALA A 80 -25.33 -23.02 54.72
C ALA A 80 -24.07 -23.13 55.60
N PRO A 81 -23.88 -22.21 56.56
CA PRO A 81 -22.81 -22.28 57.55
C PRO A 81 -22.68 -23.65 58.21
N VAL A 82 -21.43 -24.09 58.41
CA VAL A 82 -21.12 -25.41 58.97
C VAL A 82 -20.17 -25.29 60.15
N THR A 83 -20.44 -26.08 61.20
CA THR A 83 -19.51 -26.30 62.30
C THR A 83 -18.92 -27.70 62.19
N ILE A 84 -17.61 -27.79 61.99
CA ILE A 84 -16.86 -29.04 61.92
C ILE A 84 -16.41 -29.40 63.33
N ARG A 85 -16.90 -30.55 63.82
CA ARG A 85 -16.51 -31.15 65.11
C ARG A 85 -15.82 -32.51 64.94
N SER A 86 -15.55 -32.90 63.70
CA SER A 86 -15.01 -34.21 63.36
C SER A 86 -13.63 -34.39 64.01
N THR A 87 -13.37 -35.62 64.46
CA THR A 87 -12.11 -35.98 65.13
C THR A 87 -11.51 -37.18 64.39
N GLY A 88 -10.53 -36.91 63.53
CA GLY A 88 -9.71 -37.89 62.85
C GLY A 88 -8.50 -38.32 63.70
N THR A 89 -7.54 -38.97 63.04
CA THR A 89 -6.24 -39.34 63.62
C THR A 89 -5.12 -39.02 62.62
N ALA A 90 -3.86 -39.03 63.06
CA ALA A 90 -2.70 -38.78 62.19
C ALA A 90 -2.66 -39.71 60.96
N ASP A 91 -3.02 -40.98 61.13
CA ASP A 91 -3.02 -41.98 60.05
C ASP A 91 -4.33 -42.02 59.25
N ALA A 92 -5.38 -41.33 59.74
CA ALA A 92 -6.72 -41.35 59.16
C ALA A 92 -7.45 -40.02 59.45
N PRO A 93 -7.05 -38.91 58.79
CA PRO A 93 -7.73 -37.64 58.93
C PRO A 93 -9.14 -37.69 58.32
N VAL A 94 -10.02 -36.81 58.77
CA VAL A 94 -11.32 -36.59 58.10
C VAL A 94 -11.10 -35.61 56.97
N THR A 95 -11.46 -35.98 55.75
CA THR A 95 -11.20 -35.16 54.55
C THR A 95 -12.47 -34.50 54.05
N PHE A 96 -12.46 -33.19 53.85
CA PHE A 96 -13.48 -32.43 53.14
C PHE A 96 -12.89 -31.93 51.82
N SER A 97 -13.49 -32.30 50.70
CA SER A 97 -12.97 -31.95 49.38
C SER A 97 -14.07 -31.52 48.43
N ALA A 98 -13.80 -30.46 47.68
CA ALA A 98 -14.61 -30.12 46.52
C ALA A 98 -14.53 -31.25 45.48
N ALA A 99 -15.68 -31.68 44.96
CA ALA A 99 -15.76 -32.65 43.89
C ALA A 99 -15.30 -32.00 42.58
N THR A 100 -14.44 -32.69 41.84
CA THR A 100 -14.05 -32.29 40.49
C THR A 100 -15.25 -32.43 39.55
N GLY A 101 -15.74 -31.31 39.00
CA GLY A 101 -16.96 -31.23 38.18
C GLY A 101 -16.93 -30.03 37.22
N ASP A 102 -18.10 -29.60 36.75
CA ASP A 102 -18.42 -28.58 35.73
C ASP A 102 -17.74 -27.18 35.83
N GLY A 103 -16.81 -26.98 36.77
CA GLY A 103 -16.10 -25.73 37.03
C GLY A 103 -16.75 -24.85 38.10
N SER A 104 -17.89 -25.25 38.66
CA SER A 104 -18.55 -24.52 39.75
C SER A 104 -17.77 -24.63 41.06
N LEU A 105 -17.68 -23.52 41.82
CA LEU A 105 -16.94 -23.46 43.08
C LEU A 105 -17.82 -23.91 44.26
N VAL A 106 -17.33 -24.79 45.12
CA VAL A 106 -17.98 -25.09 46.41
C VAL A 106 -17.91 -23.85 47.29
N THR A 107 -19.05 -23.24 47.59
CA THR A 107 -19.11 -22.03 48.41
C THR A 107 -19.96 -22.26 49.66
N VAL A 108 -19.41 -21.95 50.83
CA VAL A 108 -20.14 -21.90 52.11
C VAL A 108 -20.38 -20.44 52.46
N ALA A 109 -21.65 -20.07 52.64
CA ALA A 109 -22.04 -18.71 52.95
C ALA A 109 -23.30 -18.65 53.82
N GLY A 110 -23.31 -17.74 54.80
CA GLY A 110 -24.43 -17.56 55.74
C GLY A 110 -25.16 -16.23 55.62
N PRO A 111 -26.37 -16.12 56.21
CA PRO A 111 -27.06 -14.84 56.38
C PRO A 111 -26.27 -13.91 57.31
N HIS A 112 -26.34 -12.60 57.07
CA HIS A 112 -25.61 -11.59 57.84
C HIS A 112 -26.19 -11.43 59.27
N PRO A 113 -25.40 -11.52 60.37
CA PRO A 113 -24.02 -12.00 60.48
C PRO A 113 -23.90 -13.48 60.89
N ALA A 114 -23.07 -14.28 60.19
CA ALA A 114 -22.77 -15.68 60.54
C ALA A 114 -21.39 -16.11 60.02
N THR A 115 -20.64 -16.86 60.85
CA THR A 115 -19.39 -17.51 60.45
C THR A 115 -19.68 -18.60 59.44
N ALA A 116 -18.96 -18.64 58.31
CA ALA A 116 -19.23 -19.62 57.26
C ALA A 116 -18.77 -21.04 57.66
N ILE A 117 -17.52 -21.18 58.08
CA ILE A 117 -16.99 -22.45 58.60
C ILE A 117 -16.38 -22.21 59.99
N ALA A 118 -16.77 -23.03 60.96
CA ALA A 118 -16.16 -23.06 62.28
C ALA A 118 -15.60 -24.46 62.58
N PHE A 119 -14.30 -24.57 62.80
CA PHE A 119 -13.70 -25.74 63.45
C PHE A 119 -13.82 -25.56 64.96
N SER A 120 -14.49 -26.49 65.63
CA SER A 120 -14.79 -26.39 67.06
C SER A 120 -14.53 -27.73 67.72
N GLY A 121 -13.44 -27.85 68.49
CA GLY A 121 -13.04 -29.14 69.05
C GLY A 121 -12.51 -30.13 68.01
N ALA A 122 -12.26 -29.70 66.77
CA ALA A 122 -11.90 -30.58 65.66
C ALA A 122 -10.45 -31.07 65.79
N ARG A 123 -10.16 -32.28 65.31
CA ARG A 123 -8.81 -32.87 65.33
C ARG A 123 -8.53 -33.60 64.02
N TYR A 124 -7.36 -33.40 63.40
CA TYR A 124 -6.93 -34.09 62.17
C TYR A 124 -7.96 -33.99 61.04
N VAL A 125 -8.19 -32.77 60.57
CA VAL A 125 -9.14 -32.47 59.49
C VAL A 125 -8.41 -31.81 58.33
N ASP A 126 -8.58 -32.38 57.14
CA ASP A 126 -8.07 -31.85 55.89
C ASP A 126 -9.21 -31.28 55.06
N MET A 127 -9.15 -30.00 54.69
CA MET A 127 -10.16 -29.33 53.91
C MET A 127 -9.53 -28.68 52.67
N THR A 128 -10.01 -29.04 51.48
CA THR A 128 -9.42 -28.59 50.20
C THR A 128 -10.50 -28.08 49.22
N GLY A 129 -10.27 -26.91 48.60
CA GLY A 129 -11.11 -26.43 47.49
C GLY A 129 -12.45 -25.80 47.88
N ILE A 130 -12.66 -25.49 49.17
CA ILE A 130 -13.94 -24.97 49.68
C ILE A 130 -13.83 -23.48 49.93
N ARG A 131 -14.60 -22.65 49.22
CA ARG A 131 -14.65 -21.21 49.42
C ARG A 131 -15.54 -20.82 50.60
N THR A 132 -15.09 -19.90 51.44
CA THR A 132 -15.91 -19.29 52.50
C THR A 132 -16.24 -17.84 52.18
N ARG A 133 -17.51 -17.47 52.31
CA ARG A 133 -17.97 -16.07 52.26
C ARG A 133 -18.78 -15.75 53.51
N ALA A 134 -18.36 -14.76 54.28
CA ALA A 134 -19.13 -14.24 55.40
C ALA A 134 -19.49 -12.77 55.18
N ALA A 135 -20.59 -12.34 55.79
CA ALA A 135 -20.96 -10.95 55.84
C ALA A 135 -21.23 -10.54 57.29
N GLY A 136 -20.48 -9.56 57.79
CA GLY A 136 -20.60 -9.14 59.20
C GLY A 136 -20.01 -10.11 60.24
N ALA A 137 -19.24 -11.12 59.83
CA ALA A 137 -18.58 -12.09 60.72
C ALA A 137 -17.25 -12.62 60.13
N THR A 138 -16.51 -13.41 60.93
CA THR A 138 -15.34 -14.19 60.48
C THR A 138 -15.76 -15.21 59.42
N ALA A 139 -14.99 -15.39 58.35
CA ALA A 139 -15.30 -16.40 57.33
C ALA A 139 -14.92 -17.81 57.80
N LEU A 140 -13.76 -17.93 58.45
CA LEU A 140 -13.25 -19.18 59.00
C LEU A 140 -12.80 -19.01 60.46
N ALA A 141 -13.43 -19.72 61.39
CA ALA A 141 -13.02 -19.73 62.80
C ALA A 141 -12.39 -21.08 63.18
N VAL A 142 -11.29 -21.05 63.92
CA VAL A 142 -10.59 -22.22 64.47
C VAL A 142 -10.55 -22.09 65.99
N GLU A 143 -11.39 -22.87 66.66
CA GLU A 143 -11.62 -22.81 68.10
C GLU A 143 -11.34 -24.17 68.75
N ASP A 144 -10.47 -24.22 69.75
CA ASP A 144 -10.05 -25.45 70.44
C ASP A 144 -9.82 -26.61 69.47
N SER A 145 -9.02 -26.39 68.42
CA SER A 145 -8.85 -27.34 67.31
C SER A 145 -7.38 -27.64 67.05
N GLN A 146 -7.06 -28.86 66.60
CA GLN A 146 -5.67 -29.25 66.32
C GLN A 146 -5.51 -30.05 65.04
N HIS A 147 -4.36 -29.93 64.37
CA HIS A 147 -4.08 -30.62 63.10
C HIS A 147 -5.16 -30.32 62.05
N ILE A 148 -5.35 -29.04 61.75
CA ILE A 148 -6.32 -28.58 60.75
C ILE A 148 -5.56 -28.08 59.53
N THR A 149 -5.82 -28.69 58.37
CA THR A 149 -5.33 -28.21 57.08
C THR A 149 -6.48 -27.58 56.31
N TYR A 150 -6.35 -26.31 55.92
CA TYR A 150 -7.28 -25.63 55.03
C TYR A 150 -6.48 -25.11 53.83
N ARG A 151 -6.72 -25.68 52.64
CA ARG A 151 -5.86 -25.47 51.48
C ARG A 151 -6.56 -25.29 50.14
N SER A 152 -5.87 -24.63 49.20
CA SER A 152 -6.33 -24.41 47.81
C SER A 152 -7.76 -23.86 47.80
N ALA A 153 -7.99 -22.82 48.58
CA ALA A 153 -9.32 -22.30 48.89
C ALA A 153 -9.31 -20.76 48.86
N SER A 154 -10.49 -20.15 49.05
CA SER A 154 -10.58 -18.70 49.16
C SER A 154 -11.49 -18.30 50.29
N ALA A 155 -11.09 -17.30 51.08
CA ALA A 155 -11.85 -16.79 52.21
C ALA A 155 -12.12 -15.30 52.03
N GLN A 156 -13.38 -14.90 52.18
CA GLN A 156 -13.78 -13.51 51.96
C GLN A 156 -14.74 -13.02 53.04
N SER A 157 -14.55 -11.78 53.47
CA SER A 157 -15.50 -11.10 54.37
C SER A 157 -15.63 -9.61 54.06
N ASN A 158 -16.85 -9.08 54.05
CA ASN A 158 -17.15 -7.65 53.87
C ASN A 158 -17.47 -6.96 55.21
N LEU A 159 -16.48 -6.90 56.10
CA LEU A 159 -16.61 -6.29 57.42
C LEU A 159 -16.43 -4.76 57.40
N ALA A 160 -17.06 -4.10 58.38
CA ALA A 160 -16.78 -2.70 58.73
C ALA A 160 -16.03 -2.56 60.07
N ASP A 161 -15.94 -3.63 60.87
CA ASP A 161 -15.34 -3.66 62.21
C ASP A 161 -14.20 -4.70 62.25
N GLY A 162 -13.09 -4.38 62.93
CA GLY A 162 -11.78 -5.07 62.92
C GLY A 162 -11.70 -6.52 63.40
N THR A 163 -12.59 -7.39 62.91
CA THR A 163 -12.58 -8.84 63.07
C THR A 163 -11.83 -9.47 61.89
N ALA A 164 -11.11 -10.57 62.13
CA ALA A 164 -10.36 -11.21 61.06
C ALA A 164 -11.23 -12.03 60.10
N VAL A 165 -10.80 -12.18 58.83
CA VAL A 165 -11.42 -13.13 57.89
C VAL A 165 -11.23 -14.56 58.40
N ILE A 166 -10.02 -14.86 58.88
CA ILE A 166 -9.66 -16.13 59.52
C ILE A 166 -9.23 -15.85 60.96
N ALA A 167 -9.89 -16.46 61.94
CA ALA A 167 -9.58 -16.29 63.35
C ALA A 167 -9.18 -17.62 64.00
N ILE A 168 -8.01 -17.64 64.65
CA ILE A 168 -7.46 -18.79 65.36
C ILE A 168 -7.36 -18.45 66.84
N ASP A 169 -8.02 -19.24 67.68
CA ASP A 169 -8.04 -19.02 69.12
C ASP A 169 -6.74 -19.50 69.82
N GLY A 170 -6.57 -19.08 71.07
CA GLY A 170 -5.39 -19.39 71.87
C GLY A 170 -5.28 -20.85 72.35
N SER A 171 -6.29 -21.68 72.08
CA SER A 171 -6.30 -23.09 72.48
C SER A 171 -5.99 -24.05 71.32
N SER A 172 -5.90 -23.53 70.10
CA SER A 172 -5.65 -24.29 68.88
C SER A 172 -4.16 -24.49 68.57
N SER A 173 -3.81 -25.60 67.91
CA SER A 173 -2.43 -25.88 67.49
C SER A 173 -2.32 -26.66 66.18
N ASP A 174 -1.18 -26.58 65.50
CA ASP A 174 -0.89 -27.38 64.30
C ASP A 174 -1.90 -27.06 63.17
N ILE A 175 -2.01 -25.78 62.82
CA ILE A 175 -2.94 -25.26 61.82
C ILE A 175 -2.16 -24.89 60.57
N SER A 176 -2.53 -25.45 59.42
CA SER A 176 -1.92 -25.19 58.12
C SER A 176 -2.93 -24.51 57.21
N LEU A 177 -2.65 -23.27 56.86
CA LEU A 177 -3.35 -22.46 55.88
C LEU A 177 -2.45 -22.37 54.65
N THR A 178 -2.87 -22.93 53.51
CA THR A 178 -1.97 -22.99 52.34
C THR A 178 -2.66 -22.78 51.01
N ARG A 179 -2.03 -22.08 50.07
CA ARG A 179 -2.58 -21.76 48.75
C ARG A 179 -3.97 -21.11 48.84
N LEU A 180 -4.12 -20.19 49.78
CA LEU A 180 -5.35 -19.44 50.02
C LEU A 180 -5.36 -18.14 49.22
N LYS A 181 -6.55 -17.73 48.79
CA LYS A 181 -6.80 -16.36 48.34
C LYS A 181 -7.74 -15.69 49.34
N VAL A 182 -7.21 -14.78 50.15
CA VAL A 182 -7.93 -14.09 51.22
C VAL A 182 -8.17 -12.64 50.81
N ASP A 183 -9.43 -12.21 50.85
CA ASP A 183 -9.85 -10.88 50.38
C ASP A 183 -10.74 -10.21 51.43
N GLN A 184 -10.35 -8.99 51.83
CA GLN A 184 -11.03 -8.23 52.87
C GLN A 184 -11.11 -6.73 52.56
N TYR A 185 -12.26 -6.12 52.90
CA TYR A 185 -12.46 -4.67 52.79
C TYR A 185 -11.93 -3.87 53.99
N SER A 186 -11.94 -4.43 55.22
CA SER A 186 -11.34 -3.82 56.43
C SER A 186 -11.11 -4.86 57.56
N GLY A 187 -10.08 -4.66 58.38
CA GLY A 187 -9.64 -5.60 59.44
C GLY A 187 -8.37 -6.38 59.05
N PRO A 188 -7.84 -7.28 59.90
CA PRO A 188 -6.78 -8.21 59.51
C PRO A 188 -7.33 -9.40 58.72
N ASP A 189 -6.56 -9.93 57.76
CA ASP A 189 -6.95 -11.13 57.01
C ASP A 189 -6.92 -12.37 57.90
N VAL A 190 -5.86 -12.51 58.71
CA VAL A 190 -5.70 -13.59 59.67
C VAL A 190 -5.36 -13.03 61.05
N SER A 191 -6.01 -13.56 62.09
CA SER A 191 -5.65 -13.29 63.49
C SER A 191 -5.38 -14.57 64.26
N SER A 192 -4.29 -14.58 65.03
CA SER A 192 -3.93 -15.67 65.95
C SER A 192 -3.84 -15.12 67.38
N ALA A 193 -4.61 -15.71 68.29
CA ALA A 193 -4.69 -15.28 69.68
C ALA A 193 -3.63 -15.96 70.58
N ALA A 194 -3.33 -15.30 71.71
CA ALA A 194 -2.31 -15.75 72.65
C ALA A 194 -2.53 -17.18 73.14
N GLY A 195 -1.50 -18.01 72.99
CA GLY A 195 -1.52 -19.43 73.35
C GLY A 195 -1.58 -20.39 72.16
N ALA A 196 -1.95 -19.91 70.97
CA ALA A 196 -1.95 -20.67 69.72
C ALA A 196 -0.54 -21.14 69.35
N ARG A 197 -0.41 -22.29 68.67
CA ARG A 197 0.91 -22.90 68.39
C ARG A 197 0.99 -23.56 67.01
N ASN A 198 2.18 -23.58 66.42
CA ASN A 198 2.48 -24.30 65.18
C ASN A 198 1.48 -23.94 64.06
N ILE A 199 1.47 -22.67 63.66
CA ILE A 199 0.62 -22.14 62.60
C ILE A 199 1.48 -21.94 61.36
N THR A 200 1.11 -22.55 60.24
CA THR A 200 1.81 -22.35 58.95
C THR A 200 0.89 -21.60 58.00
N LEU A 201 1.39 -20.52 57.42
CA LEU A 201 0.82 -19.83 56.27
C LEU A 201 1.82 -20.02 55.12
N ALA A 202 1.36 -20.55 53.98
CA ALA A 202 2.27 -20.76 52.86
C ALA A 202 1.60 -20.74 51.49
N GLY A 203 2.23 -20.06 50.54
CA GLY A 203 1.71 -19.90 49.19
C GLY A 203 0.40 -19.11 49.14
N ASP A 204 0.12 -18.27 50.13
CA ASP A 204 -1.15 -17.56 50.27
C ASP A 204 -1.09 -16.16 49.64
N ILE A 205 -2.22 -15.70 49.09
CA ILE A 205 -2.41 -14.32 48.62
C ILE A 205 -3.37 -13.61 49.57
N PHE A 206 -2.89 -12.50 50.15
CA PHE A 206 -3.65 -11.62 51.04
C PHE A 206 -3.92 -10.27 50.37
N ASP A 207 -5.18 -10.02 50.01
CA ASP A 207 -5.68 -8.78 49.43
C ASP A 207 -6.44 -7.97 50.51
N GLY A 208 -5.75 -7.51 51.56
CA GLY A 208 -6.41 -6.94 52.73
C GLY A 208 -5.49 -6.33 53.80
N GLY A 209 -5.81 -6.60 55.08
CA GLY A 209 -5.11 -6.01 56.24
C GLY A 209 -4.06 -6.90 56.91
N GLY A 210 -3.65 -7.98 56.24
CA GLY A 210 -2.49 -8.78 56.62
C GLY A 210 -2.73 -9.72 57.80
N VAL A 211 -1.64 -10.21 58.39
CA VAL A 211 -1.68 -11.21 59.46
C VAL A 211 -1.22 -10.61 60.79
N SER A 212 -2.01 -10.82 61.84
CA SER A 212 -1.71 -10.37 63.20
C SER A 212 -1.66 -11.56 64.16
N ALA A 213 -0.53 -11.74 64.86
CA ALA A 213 -0.36 -12.76 65.88
C ALA A 213 0.19 -12.15 67.17
N ALA A 214 -0.44 -12.48 68.29
CA ALA A 214 -0.06 -11.96 69.61
C ALA A 214 0.07 -13.15 70.58
N GLY A 215 1.27 -13.40 71.10
CA GLY A 215 1.56 -14.53 71.98
C GLY A 215 1.43 -15.91 71.33
N THR A 216 1.70 -16.02 70.03
CA THR A 216 1.63 -17.27 69.25
C THR A 216 3.00 -17.94 69.17
N THR A 217 3.09 -19.23 69.47
CA THR A 217 4.38 -19.97 69.45
C THR A 217 4.53 -20.77 68.16
N GLY A 218 5.50 -20.44 67.32
CA GLY A 218 5.74 -21.10 66.03
C GLY A 218 4.67 -20.73 65.00
N ILE A 219 4.68 -19.48 64.53
CA ILE A 219 3.94 -19.03 63.35
C ILE A 219 4.91 -18.80 62.19
N ASP A 220 4.81 -19.63 61.16
CA ASP A 220 5.75 -19.67 60.03
C ASP A 220 5.05 -19.21 58.74
N PHE A 221 5.72 -18.35 57.98
CA PHE A 221 5.30 -17.84 56.68
C PHE A 221 6.29 -18.29 55.61
N ALA A 222 5.80 -18.85 54.51
CA ALA A 222 6.63 -19.32 53.40
C ALA A 222 5.94 -19.07 52.05
N GLY A 223 6.51 -18.18 51.23
CA GLY A 223 6.03 -17.95 49.88
C GLY A 223 4.67 -17.24 49.86
N ASP A 224 4.39 -16.36 50.83
CA ASP A 224 3.14 -15.60 50.87
C ASP A 224 3.26 -14.27 50.12
N THR A 225 2.17 -13.83 49.49
CA THR A 225 2.08 -12.53 48.81
C THR A 225 1.02 -11.66 49.46
N PHE A 226 1.43 -10.51 49.98
CA PHE A 226 0.56 -9.48 50.52
C PHE A 226 0.44 -8.31 49.54
N ARG A 227 -0.80 -7.93 49.20
CA ARG A 227 -1.09 -6.68 48.49
C ARG A 227 -1.48 -5.63 49.52
N THR A 228 -0.48 -4.91 50.02
CA THR A 228 -0.55 -4.20 51.30
C THR A 228 -1.24 -2.85 51.17
N VAL A 229 -2.08 -2.57 52.18
CA VAL A 229 -2.74 -1.28 52.39
C VAL A 229 -2.30 -0.65 53.72
N CYS A 230 -2.08 -1.46 54.78
CA CYS A 230 -1.77 -1.00 56.15
C CYS A 230 -0.79 -1.91 56.92
N GLY A 231 0.22 -2.49 56.25
CA GLY A 231 1.16 -3.46 56.84
C GLY A 231 0.78 -4.91 56.54
N ALA A 232 1.77 -5.79 56.34
CA ALA A 232 1.58 -7.19 55.99
C ALA A 232 1.50 -8.12 57.22
N ILE A 233 2.45 -8.01 58.16
CA ILE A 233 2.62 -8.96 59.26
C ILE A 233 2.92 -8.22 60.57
N SER A 234 2.24 -8.60 61.65
CA SER A 234 2.48 -8.11 63.01
C SER A 234 2.60 -9.26 64.01
N LEU A 235 3.78 -9.42 64.62
CA LEU A 235 4.10 -10.46 65.62
C LEU A 235 4.45 -9.83 66.98
N THR A 236 3.54 -9.94 67.95
CA THR A 236 3.65 -9.26 69.26
C THR A 236 3.48 -10.21 70.44
N ASP A 237 3.64 -9.70 71.66
CA ASP A 237 3.39 -10.38 72.93
C ASP A 237 4.15 -11.71 73.10
N GLY A 238 5.39 -11.75 72.64
CA GLY A 238 6.30 -12.89 72.79
C GLY A 238 6.09 -13.98 71.75
N SER A 239 5.55 -13.64 70.59
CA SER A 239 5.38 -14.57 69.47
C SER A 239 6.71 -15.08 68.91
N SER A 240 6.70 -16.26 68.31
CA SER A 240 7.89 -16.91 67.72
C SER A 240 7.56 -17.56 66.38
N GLY A 241 8.57 -17.77 65.52
CA GLY A 241 8.41 -18.41 64.21
C GLY A 241 9.35 -17.83 63.15
N SER A 242 9.00 -17.98 61.88
CA SER A 242 9.80 -17.54 60.73
C SER A 242 8.97 -16.74 59.72
N VAL A 243 9.57 -15.74 59.10
CA VAL A 243 9.00 -14.99 57.97
C VAL A 243 9.95 -15.09 56.80
N GLU A 244 9.66 -16.00 55.87
CA GLU A 244 10.55 -16.33 54.76
C GLU A 244 9.79 -16.31 53.42
N ASN A 245 10.50 -16.02 52.34
CA ASN A 245 9.97 -15.96 50.96
C ASN A 245 8.74 -15.05 50.79
N THR A 246 8.51 -14.11 51.71
CA THR A 246 7.30 -13.31 51.73
C THR A 246 7.45 -12.07 50.87
N VAL A 247 6.44 -11.78 50.04
CA VAL A 247 6.40 -10.61 49.16
C VAL A 247 5.31 -9.66 49.63
N ALA A 248 5.64 -8.38 49.81
CA ALA A 248 4.67 -7.32 50.15
C ALA A 248 4.72 -6.20 49.10
N LEU A 249 3.59 -6.00 48.41
CA LEU A 249 3.47 -5.10 47.24
C LEU A 249 2.45 -3.98 47.49
N PRO A 250 2.66 -2.78 46.91
CA PRO A 250 1.73 -1.68 47.11
C PRO A 250 0.43 -1.93 46.32
N TYR A 251 -0.72 -1.73 46.98
CA TYR A 251 -2.05 -1.86 46.37
C TYR A 251 -2.78 -0.51 46.28
N SER A 252 -3.47 -0.24 45.17
CA SER A 252 -3.91 1.12 44.78
C SER A 252 -5.21 1.63 45.46
N THR A 253 -5.54 1.23 46.68
CA THR A 253 -6.77 1.69 47.37
C THR A 253 -6.48 2.83 48.37
N PRO A 254 -7.43 3.78 48.61
CA PRO A 254 -7.13 5.04 49.30
C PRO A 254 -7.29 5.03 50.83
N THR A 255 -7.48 3.86 51.46
CA THR A 255 -8.14 3.78 52.78
C THR A 255 -7.23 3.43 53.96
N CYS A 256 -5.95 3.85 53.96
CA CYS A 256 -5.12 3.72 55.16
C CYS A 256 -4.81 5.06 55.83
N SER A 257 -5.06 5.17 57.14
CA SER A 257 -4.71 6.34 57.97
C SER A 257 -3.50 6.09 58.89
N ALA A 258 -2.98 4.85 58.95
CA ALA A 258 -1.87 4.46 59.81
C ALA A 258 -0.67 3.95 58.98
N THR A 259 0.52 4.50 59.25
CA THR A 259 1.79 4.14 58.59
C THR A 259 2.53 3.09 59.40
N THR A 260 1.98 1.88 59.48
CA THR A 260 2.65 0.70 60.07
C THR A 260 3.71 0.17 59.11
N ALA A 261 4.71 -0.53 59.65
CA ALA A 261 5.71 -1.20 58.83
C ALA A 261 5.16 -2.49 58.23
N GLU A 262 5.68 -2.95 57.09
CA GLU A 262 5.22 -4.19 56.46
C GLU A 262 5.44 -5.40 57.35
N LEU A 263 6.60 -5.51 57.98
CA LEU A 263 6.86 -6.47 59.04
C LEU A 263 7.07 -5.75 60.38
N THR A 264 6.18 -5.99 61.34
CA THR A 264 6.29 -5.49 62.71
C THR A 264 6.53 -6.64 63.68
N VAL A 265 7.62 -6.58 64.44
CA VAL A 265 7.98 -7.56 65.48
C VAL A 265 8.35 -6.81 66.76
N ASP A 266 7.62 -7.03 67.85
CA ASP A 266 7.89 -6.33 69.11
C ASP A 266 9.16 -6.82 69.83
N ALA A 267 9.55 -6.11 70.89
CA ALA A 267 10.78 -6.41 71.61
C ALA A 267 10.79 -7.79 72.32
N SER A 268 9.61 -8.33 72.63
CA SER A 268 9.48 -9.64 73.28
C SER A 268 9.48 -10.81 72.29
N SER A 269 9.02 -10.57 71.06
CA SER A 269 9.01 -11.53 69.96
C SER A 269 10.35 -11.59 69.21
N ALA A 270 11.06 -10.45 69.09
CA ALA A 270 12.28 -10.33 68.27
C ALA A 270 13.37 -11.41 68.49
N PRO A 271 13.66 -11.90 69.71
CA PRO A 271 14.66 -12.98 69.89
C PRO A 271 14.22 -14.36 69.39
N GLN A 272 12.95 -14.52 69.03
CA GLN A 272 12.30 -15.79 68.72
C GLN A 272 11.74 -15.84 67.29
N VAL A 273 11.95 -14.77 66.51
CA VAL A 273 11.52 -14.65 65.11
C VAL A 273 12.74 -14.58 64.21
N THR A 274 12.73 -15.36 63.13
CA THR A 274 13.67 -15.21 62.00
C THR A 274 12.97 -14.53 60.84
N ALA A 275 13.70 -13.69 60.11
CA ALA A 275 13.22 -13.08 58.88
C ALA A 275 14.35 -13.07 57.84
N ASP A 276 14.12 -13.70 56.70
CA ASP A 276 15.05 -13.68 55.56
C ASP A 276 14.32 -13.95 54.23
N TYR A 277 14.98 -13.72 53.09
CA TYR A 277 14.42 -13.93 51.75
C TYR A 277 13.09 -13.21 51.45
N ASN A 278 12.79 -12.15 52.19
CA ASN A 278 11.57 -11.36 51.99
C ASN A 278 11.77 -10.28 50.92
N ALA A 279 10.69 -9.80 50.33
CA ALA A 279 10.71 -8.71 49.35
C ALA A 279 9.61 -7.68 49.67
N PHE A 280 10.00 -6.57 50.28
CA PHE A 280 9.05 -5.56 50.76
C PHE A 280 9.18 -4.24 50.01
N ASN A 281 8.08 -3.80 49.39
CA ASN A 281 8.00 -2.55 48.65
C ASN A 281 6.76 -1.76 49.09
N PRO A 282 6.79 -1.07 50.24
CA PRO A 282 5.63 -0.34 50.74
C PRO A 282 5.30 0.87 49.84
N PRO A 283 4.08 1.44 49.95
CA PRO A 283 3.77 2.74 49.35
C PRO A 283 4.79 3.81 49.75
N SER A 284 5.00 4.83 48.91
CA SER A 284 6.11 5.83 48.97
C SER A 284 6.39 6.56 50.31
N THR A 285 5.58 6.36 51.36
CA THR A 285 5.74 6.92 52.71
C THR A 285 5.89 5.86 53.81
N GLY A 286 5.93 4.56 53.48
CA GLY A 286 5.97 3.44 54.43
C GLY A 286 7.38 3.03 54.88
N THR A 287 7.44 2.18 55.90
CA THR A 287 8.67 1.57 56.45
C THR A 287 8.60 0.05 56.21
N ASN A 288 9.72 -0.60 55.86
CA ASN A 288 9.70 -2.03 55.57
C ASN A 288 9.62 -2.86 56.87
N TYR A 289 10.39 -2.48 57.89
CA TYR A 289 10.48 -3.21 59.15
C TYR A 289 10.29 -2.31 60.37
N ASN A 290 9.60 -2.81 61.38
CA ASN A 290 9.67 -2.31 62.74
C ASN A 290 10.07 -3.46 63.66
N TRP A 291 11.32 -3.46 64.10
CA TRP A 291 11.92 -4.57 64.85
C TRP A 291 12.33 -4.11 66.25
N ALA A 292 11.76 -4.73 67.28
CA ALA A 292 11.96 -4.38 68.68
C ALA A 292 11.73 -2.88 68.98
N GLY A 293 10.78 -2.25 68.28
CA GLY A 293 10.45 -0.82 68.40
C GLY A 293 11.33 0.12 67.57
N THR A 294 12.24 -0.40 66.74
CA THR A 294 13.08 0.40 65.83
C THR A 294 12.62 0.24 64.38
N ALA A 295 12.37 1.35 63.70
CA ALA A 295 11.94 1.38 62.31
C ALA A 295 13.14 1.34 61.34
N TYR A 296 13.06 0.48 60.32
CA TYR A 296 14.06 0.35 59.25
C TYR A 296 13.39 0.49 57.87
N ALA A 297 13.79 1.51 57.12
CA ALA A 297 13.23 1.81 55.81
C ALA A 297 13.83 0.98 54.65
N THR A 298 14.90 0.22 54.90
CA THR A 298 15.60 -0.58 53.87
C THR A 298 16.06 -1.90 54.48
N ALA A 299 16.12 -2.95 53.67
CA ALA A 299 16.66 -4.26 54.03
C ALA A 299 18.13 -4.16 54.48
N ARG A 300 18.92 -3.30 53.80
CA ARG A 300 20.31 -3.04 54.19
C ARG A 300 20.45 -2.50 55.61
N ALA A 301 19.60 -1.56 56.02
CA ALA A 301 19.65 -0.98 57.36
C ALA A 301 19.22 -2.00 58.42
N PHE A 302 18.15 -2.75 58.14
CA PHE A 302 17.67 -3.83 58.99
C PHE A 302 18.78 -4.85 59.26
N ARG A 303 19.39 -5.39 58.20
CA ARG A 303 20.50 -6.34 58.29
C ARG A 303 21.70 -5.82 59.07
N GLY A 304 22.06 -4.55 58.88
CA GLY A 304 23.20 -3.94 59.57
C GLY A 304 23.06 -3.92 61.09
N ASP A 305 21.85 -3.65 61.58
CA ASP A 305 21.60 -3.43 63.01
C ASP A 305 21.08 -4.68 63.74
N THR A 306 20.36 -5.58 63.05
CA THR A 306 19.74 -6.78 63.66
C THR A 306 20.45 -8.08 63.30
N GLY A 307 21.15 -8.14 62.16
CA GLY A 307 21.70 -9.36 61.59
C GLY A 307 20.68 -10.27 60.88
N GLN A 308 19.41 -9.85 60.80
CA GLN A 308 18.34 -10.52 60.04
C GLN A 308 18.30 -10.04 58.58
N GLY A 309 17.48 -10.66 57.72
CA GLY A 309 17.25 -10.20 56.35
C GLY A 309 18.50 -10.16 55.49
N ALA A 310 19.31 -11.23 55.55
CA ALA A 310 20.55 -11.32 54.78
C ALA A 310 20.30 -11.16 53.27
N HIS A 311 19.21 -11.75 52.79
CA HIS A 311 18.78 -11.87 51.40
C HIS A 311 17.50 -11.06 51.11
N ASP A 312 17.04 -10.25 52.05
CA ASP A 312 15.86 -9.42 51.88
C ASP A 312 16.07 -8.38 50.76
N LEU A 313 15.03 -8.21 49.94
CA LEU A 313 14.93 -7.22 48.86
C LEU A 313 14.00 -6.09 49.29
N ASP A 314 14.32 -4.87 48.84
CA ASP A 314 13.49 -3.70 49.10
C ASP A 314 13.21 -2.86 47.84
N GLN A 315 12.52 -1.74 48.00
CA GLN A 315 12.17 -0.81 46.92
C GLN A 315 13.36 -0.30 46.08
N THR A 316 14.61 -0.49 46.54
CA THR A 316 15.81 -0.14 45.76
C THR A 316 16.26 -1.27 44.83
N ASP A 317 15.88 -2.50 45.12
CA ASP A 317 16.17 -3.69 44.33
C ASP A 317 15.00 -4.05 43.39
N LEU A 318 13.80 -3.57 43.71
CA LEU A 318 12.53 -3.99 43.10
C LEU A 318 11.92 -2.90 42.20
N THR A 319 11.73 -3.21 40.91
CA THR A 319 10.83 -2.44 40.03
C THR A 319 9.58 -3.28 39.77
N ILE A 320 8.61 -3.23 40.67
CA ILE A 320 7.42 -4.11 40.57
C ILE A 320 6.26 -3.35 39.93
N PRO A 321 5.73 -3.81 38.78
CA PRO A 321 4.51 -3.25 38.22
C PRO A 321 3.33 -3.46 39.18
N ALA A 322 2.40 -2.51 39.24
CA ALA A 322 1.23 -2.52 40.15
C ALA A 322 0.24 -3.71 39.96
N GLY A 323 0.59 -4.72 39.14
CA GLY A 323 -0.24 -5.87 38.76
C GLY A 323 0.10 -7.21 39.44
N GLY A 324 1.15 -7.29 40.26
CA GLY A 324 1.35 -8.38 41.22
C GLY A 324 1.82 -9.75 40.69
N LEU A 325 2.38 -9.82 39.48
CA LEU A 325 3.18 -10.97 39.03
C LEU A 325 4.59 -10.49 38.68
N PRO A 326 5.63 -11.29 38.98
CA PRO A 326 6.98 -11.00 38.48
C PRO A 326 6.96 -11.04 36.95
N GLU A 327 7.46 -9.97 36.32
CA GLU A 327 7.79 -9.99 34.89
C GLU A 327 9.10 -10.75 34.70
N GLU A 328 9.34 -11.26 33.49
CA GLU A 328 10.61 -11.86 33.06
C GLU A 328 11.82 -11.02 33.54
N HIS A 329 12.86 -11.68 34.04
CA HIS A 329 14.02 -11.07 34.73
C HIS A 329 13.76 -10.32 36.05
N SER A 330 12.60 -10.49 36.67
CA SER A 330 12.33 -9.98 38.01
C SER A 330 13.31 -10.60 39.03
N PRO A 331 13.82 -9.83 40.01
CA PRO A 331 14.66 -10.36 41.09
C PRO A 331 13.89 -11.23 42.10
N LEU A 332 12.56 -11.40 41.92
CA LEU A 332 11.76 -12.34 42.69
C LEU A 332 11.86 -13.77 42.13
N ILE A 333 12.24 -13.91 40.85
CA ILE A 333 12.35 -15.20 40.16
C ILE A 333 13.63 -15.92 40.61
N ASP A 334 13.54 -17.24 40.83
CA ASP A 334 14.66 -18.12 41.20
C ASP A 334 15.50 -17.59 42.38
N SER A 335 14.83 -17.08 43.42
CA SER A 335 15.48 -16.31 44.49
C SER A 335 15.00 -16.63 45.91
N ALA A 336 14.08 -17.58 46.05
CA ALA A 336 13.52 -18.00 47.33
C ALA A 336 14.39 -19.04 48.05
N ASP A 337 14.20 -19.15 49.35
CA ASP A 337 14.72 -20.26 50.14
C ASP A 337 13.79 -21.48 50.03
N SER A 338 14.14 -22.44 49.19
CA SER A 338 13.36 -23.68 49.04
C SER A 338 13.32 -24.56 50.31
N ASP A 339 14.17 -24.28 51.29
CA ASP A 339 14.21 -24.98 52.58
C ASP A 339 13.39 -24.26 53.68
N ALA A 340 12.71 -23.15 53.35
CA ALA A 340 11.94 -22.35 54.31
C ALA A 340 10.86 -23.18 55.04
N PRO A 341 10.63 -22.95 56.36
CA PRO A 341 9.62 -23.69 57.11
C PRO A 341 8.20 -23.51 56.54
N GLY A 342 7.68 -24.57 55.90
CA GLY A 342 6.33 -24.56 55.31
C GLY A 342 6.30 -24.36 53.79
N GLU A 343 7.45 -24.19 53.14
CA GLU A 343 7.56 -24.00 51.69
C GLU A 343 6.90 -25.15 50.91
N LEU A 344 6.22 -24.80 49.81
CA LEU A 344 5.37 -25.71 49.05
C LEU A 344 6.00 -26.06 47.70
N SER A 345 5.79 -27.30 47.27
CA SER A 345 6.23 -27.77 45.95
C SER A 345 5.40 -27.23 44.77
N THR A 346 4.36 -26.44 45.04
CA THR A 346 3.53 -25.80 44.02
C THR A 346 3.06 -24.44 44.48
N ASP A 347 2.84 -23.54 43.53
CA ASP A 347 2.27 -22.21 43.76
C ASP A 347 0.79 -22.23 44.18
N VAL A 348 0.21 -21.04 44.40
CA VAL A 348 -1.20 -20.83 44.78
C VAL A 348 -2.21 -21.45 43.81
N ASP A 349 -1.86 -21.56 42.52
CA ASP A 349 -2.70 -22.14 41.47
C ASP A 349 -2.42 -23.65 41.25
N GLY A 350 -1.51 -24.23 42.04
CA GLY A 350 -1.14 -25.64 42.01
C GLY A 350 -0.13 -25.99 40.93
N ARG A 351 0.57 -25.01 40.36
CA ARG A 351 1.62 -25.21 39.35
C ARG A 351 2.92 -25.58 40.04
N PRO A 352 3.70 -26.54 39.50
CA PRO A 352 5.00 -26.91 40.07
C PRO A 352 5.99 -25.74 39.97
N ARG A 353 6.97 -25.75 40.88
CA ARG A 353 8.15 -24.88 40.80
C ARG A 353 8.91 -25.10 39.48
N ALA A 354 9.37 -24.03 38.84
CA ALA A 354 9.95 -24.04 37.49
C ALA A 354 11.17 -23.10 37.41
N ASP A 355 12.32 -23.69 37.10
CA ASP A 355 13.60 -22.99 36.85
C ASP A 355 13.51 -22.14 35.57
N ASP A 356 13.70 -20.82 35.70
CA ASP A 356 13.82 -19.92 34.56
C ASP A 356 15.27 -19.87 34.07
N PRO A 357 15.56 -20.45 32.88
CA PRO A 357 16.94 -20.54 32.38
C PRO A 357 17.58 -19.19 32.03
N LEU A 358 16.82 -18.08 32.07
CA LEU A 358 17.27 -16.72 31.79
C LEU A 358 17.60 -15.92 33.04
N VAL A 359 17.23 -16.41 34.21
CA VAL A 359 17.54 -15.84 35.52
C VAL A 359 18.59 -16.73 36.21
N ALA A 360 19.23 -16.21 37.25
CA ALA A 360 20.23 -16.98 37.99
C ALA A 360 19.63 -17.42 39.32
N ASP A 361 19.78 -18.70 39.65
CA ASP A 361 19.43 -19.28 40.95
C ASP A 361 20.21 -18.58 42.07
N THR A 362 19.53 -17.69 42.77
CA THR A 362 20.07 -16.94 43.92
C THR A 362 19.50 -17.40 45.26
N GLY A 363 18.52 -18.32 45.22
CA GLY A 363 17.92 -18.97 46.38
C GLY A 363 18.82 -20.00 47.08
N THR A 364 18.26 -20.64 48.10
CA THR A 364 18.84 -21.82 48.78
C THR A 364 18.00 -23.07 48.52
N GLY A 365 18.49 -24.24 48.93
CA GLY A 365 17.86 -25.52 48.61
C GLY A 365 18.01 -25.90 47.13
N THR A 366 16.90 -26.04 46.40
CA THR A 366 16.91 -26.26 44.94
C THR A 366 17.31 -25.00 44.18
N GLY A 367 17.12 -23.82 44.77
CA GLY A 367 17.66 -22.54 44.31
C GLY A 367 16.83 -21.79 43.27
N HIS A 368 15.78 -22.43 42.74
CA HIS A 368 14.98 -21.96 41.60
C HIS A 368 13.49 -21.73 41.97
N ASP A 369 13.17 -21.59 43.25
CA ASP A 369 11.80 -21.26 43.64
C ASP A 369 11.63 -19.74 43.62
N ASP A 370 10.43 -19.27 43.25
CA ASP A 370 10.11 -17.85 43.28
C ASP A 370 9.65 -17.39 44.67
N ARG A 371 9.99 -16.14 45.01
CA ARG A 371 9.46 -15.51 46.23
C ARG A 371 7.98 -15.17 46.04
N GLY A 372 7.19 -15.43 47.08
CA GLY A 372 5.76 -15.18 47.11
C GLY A 372 4.94 -16.34 46.54
N ALA A 373 3.64 -16.09 46.43
CA ALA A 373 2.64 -17.14 46.24
C ALA A 373 2.52 -17.68 44.82
N THR A 374 3.16 -17.05 43.84
CA THR A 374 3.05 -17.42 42.42
C THR A 374 4.42 -17.76 41.85
N GLU A 375 4.46 -18.83 41.05
CA GLU A 375 5.64 -19.22 40.29
C GLU A 375 5.56 -18.68 38.85
N PHE A 376 6.66 -18.12 38.35
CA PHE A 376 6.84 -17.81 36.94
C PHE A 376 7.00 -19.11 36.14
N GLN A 377 6.27 -19.23 35.04
CA GLN A 377 6.22 -20.48 34.25
C GLN A 377 6.66 -20.21 32.83
N ASP A 378 7.09 -21.27 32.14
CA ASP A 378 7.46 -21.25 30.72
C ASP A 378 6.46 -20.41 29.88
N PRO A 379 6.87 -19.23 29.40
CA PRO A 379 6.03 -18.33 28.62
C PRO A 379 5.91 -18.77 27.14
N PHE A 380 6.31 -19.99 26.78
CA PHE A 380 6.23 -20.52 25.43
C PHE A 380 4.78 -20.58 24.92
N THR A 381 4.50 -19.83 23.84
CA THR A 381 3.15 -19.63 23.32
C THR A 381 3.10 -19.57 21.79
N VAL A 382 1.90 -19.80 21.25
CA VAL A 382 1.59 -19.48 19.84
C VAL A 382 1.11 -18.02 19.77
N SER A 383 2.02 -17.12 19.41
CA SER A 383 1.76 -15.68 19.34
C SER A 383 0.90 -15.24 18.14
N GLY A 384 0.76 -16.06 17.09
CA GLY A 384 -0.06 -15.70 15.93
C GLY A 384 0.05 -16.62 14.72
N LEU A 385 -0.71 -16.28 13.68
CA LEU A 385 -0.71 -16.91 12.36
C LEU A 385 -0.65 -15.83 11.28
N THR A 386 0.18 -16.01 10.26
CA THR A 386 0.18 -15.16 9.06
C THR A 386 -0.08 -16.00 7.83
N VAL A 387 -1.02 -15.57 6.98
CA VAL A 387 -1.31 -16.20 5.68
C VAL A 387 -1.05 -15.17 4.58
N GLY A 388 -0.37 -15.57 3.51
CA GLY A 388 -0.20 -14.72 2.33
C GLY A 388 -1.54 -14.46 1.63
N ARG A 389 -1.66 -13.33 0.93
CA ARG A 389 -2.89 -12.97 0.22
C ARG A 389 -3.33 -14.10 -0.73
N GLY A 390 -4.55 -14.57 -0.58
CA GLY A 390 -5.13 -15.69 -1.30
C GLY A 390 -5.73 -15.28 -2.65
N TYR A 391 -5.37 -16.02 -3.69
CA TYR A 391 -6.04 -16.01 -4.98
C TYR A 391 -6.39 -17.44 -5.40
N VAL A 392 -7.54 -17.61 -6.07
CA VAL A 392 -7.96 -18.94 -6.54
C VAL A 392 -6.92 -19.54 -7.48
N GLY A 393 -6.42 -20.74 -7.18
CA GLY A 393 -5.41 -21.42 -7.99
C GLY A 393 -3.95 -21.02 -7.71
N VAL A 394 -3.73 -19.96 -6.91
CA VAL A 394 -2.38 -19.48 -6.57
C VAL A 394 -1.93 -20.08 -5.23
N PRO A 395 -0.74 -20.71 -5.15
CA PRO A 395 -0.19 -21.18 -3.88
C PRO A 395 0.05 -20.03 -2.89
N THR A 396 -0.52 -20.13 -1.70
CA THR A 396 -0.25 -19.23 -0.56
C THR A 396 0.43 -19.99 0.57
N THR A 397 1.24 -19.31 1.37
CA THR A 397 1.95 -19.92 2.51
C THR A 397 1.45 -19.33 3.82
N ALA A 398 1.03 -20.22 4.73
CA ALA A 398 0.73 -19.92 6.11
C ALA A 398 1.95 -20.19 6.99
N VAL A 399 2.19 -19.31 7.98
CA VAL A 399 3.33 -19.41 8.91
C VAL A 399 2.84 -19.14 10.33
N ALA A 400 3.07 -20.08 11.23
CA ALA A 400 2.83 -19.91 12.65
C ALA A 400 3.91 -19.02 13.27
N ARG A 401 3.51 -18.15 14.20
CA ARG A 401 4.40 -17.28 14.97
C ARG A 401 4.43 -17.79 16.40
N LEU A 402 5.60 -18.07 16.93
CA LEU A 402 5.79 -18.53 18.30
C LEU A 402 6.45 -17.44 19.15
N GLY A 403 6.02 -17.30 20.39
CA GLY A 403 6.77 -16.60 21.43
C GLY A 403 7.51 -17.64 22.25
N ASN A 404 8.85 -17.63 22.22
CA ASN A 404 9.69 -18.60 22.91
C ASN A 404 10.84 -17.87 23.64
N PRO A 405 10.55 -17.21 24.77
CA PRO A 405 11.54 -16.39 25.49
C PRO A 405 12.69 -17.23 26.04
N TRP A 406 12.38 -18.36 26.67
CA TRP A 406 13.34 -19.31 27.25
C TRP A 406 14.18 -20.05 26.20
N SER A 407 13.91 -19.82 24.91
CA SER A 407 14.65 -20.41 23.79
C SER A 407 14.63 -21.94 23.79
N ASP A 408 13.50 -22.51 24.20
CA ASP A 408 13.26 -23.95 24.20
C ASP A 408 13.48 -24.56 22.81
N SER A 409 13.85 -25.83 22.80
CA SER A 409 13.92 -26.58 21.55
C SER A 409 12.55 -26.63 20.87
N LEU A 410 12.51 -26.23 19.60
CA LEU A 410 11.32 -26.36 18.75
C LEU A 410 11.17 -27.77 18.14
N ASP A 411 12.11 -28.67 18.44
CA ASP A 411 12.09 -30.04 17.93
C ASP A 411 10.90 -30.83 18.49
N GLY A 412 10.27 -31.62 17.64
CA GLY A 412 9.11 -32.43 18.01
C GLY A 412 7.78 -31.67 18.04
N LEU A 413 7.77 -30.38 17.73
CA LEU A 413 6.52 -29.64 17.52
C LEU A 413 5.80 -30.09 16.25
N THR A 414 4.50 -30.24 16.37
CA THR A 414 3.59 -30.53 15.24
C THR A 414 2.61 -29.38 15.09
N TYR A 415 2.50 -28.87 13.86
CA TYR A 415 1.63 -27.76 13.49
C TYR A 415 0.53 -28.29 12.58
N THR A 416 -0.72 -28.11 12.97
CA THR A 416 -1.87 -28.46 12.14
C THR A 416 -2.52 -27.16 11.66
N PHE A 417 -2.33 -26.84 10.38
CA PHE A 417 -2.96 -25.70 9.73
C PHE A 417 -4.32 -26.14 9.17
N ASP A 418 -5.37 -25.40 9.48
CA ASP A 418 -6.68 -25.50 8.84
C ASP A 418 -6.89 -24.26 7.97
N PHE A 419 -7.06 -24.45 6.66
CA PHE A 419 -7.25 -23.34 5.71
C PHE A 419 -8.71 -22.92 5.56
N ALA A 420 -9.63 -23.51 6.34
CA ALA A 420 -11.05 -23.21 6.42
C ALA A 420 -11.85 -23.41 5.13
N ASP A 421 -11.32 -24.17 4.19
CA ASP A 421 -12.01 -24.68 3.00
C ASP A 421 -12.23 -26.20 3.06
N GLY A 422 -12.09 -26.79 4.26
CA GLY A 422 -12.17 -28.23 4.50
C GLY A 422 -10.82 -28.95 4.35
N THR A 423 -9.73 -28.24 4.06
CA THR A 423 -8.38 -28.80 3.99
C THR A 423 -7.58 -28.50 5.25
N THR A 424 -6.84 -29.50 5.72
CA THR A 424 -5.88 -29.38 6.82
C THR A 424 -4.52 -29.90 6.38
N VAL A 425 -3.45 -29.22 6.79
CA VAL A 425 -2.07 -29.58 6.47
C VAL A 425 -1.26 -29.64 7.76
N THR A 426 -0.63 -30.78 7.99
CA THR A 426 0.33 -30.94 9.10
C THR A 426 1.74 -30.57 8.64
N SER A 427 2.46 -29.84 9.47
CA SER A 427 3.84 -29.42 9.25
C SER A 427 4.66 -29.61 10.51
N THR A 428 5.98 -29.77 10.35
CA THR A 428 6.97 -29.78 11.44
C THR A 428 7.86 -28.53 11.43
N THR A 429 7.74 -27.68 10.41
CA THR A 429 8.60 -26.49 10.22
C THR A 429 7.91 -25.19 10.58
N GLY A 430 6.67 -25.24 11.08
CA GLY A 430 5.88 -24.04 11.40
C GLY A 430 5.30 -23.30 10.18
N SER A 431 5.34 -23.92 9.00
CA SER A 431 4.75 -23.35 7.78
C SER A 431 4.08 -24.41 6.90
N ALA A 432 3.02 -24.03 6.19
CA ALA A 432 2.34 -24.87 5.22
C ALA A 432 1.92 -24.06 3.98
N THR A 433 2.07 -24.65 2.79
CA THR A 433 1.59 -24.06 1.54
C THR A 433 0.27 -24.71 1.14
N HIS A 434 -0.68 -23.91 0.67
CA HIS A 434 -2.01 -24.34 0.23
C HIS A 434 -2.47 -23.58 -1.01
N THR A 435 -3.33 -24.20 -1.81
CA THR A 435 -3.93 -23.58 -3.00
C THR A 435 -5.45 -23.66 -2.91
N TYR A 436 -6.09 -22.50 -2.76
CA TYR A 436 -7.55 -22.41 -2.71
C TYR A 436 -8.17 -22.67 -4.08
N THR A 437 -9.28 -23.40 -4.10
CA THR A 437 -10.00 -23.75 -5.35
C THR A 437 -11.23 -22.88 -5.61
N GLN A 438 -11.66 -22.08 -4.62
CA GLN A 438 -12.83 -21.21 -4.72
C GLN A 438 -12.57 -19.86 -4.07
N ALA A 439 -13.21 -18.81 -4.60
CA ALA A 439 -13.17 -17.48 -4.01
C ALA A 439 -14.11 -17.40 -2.81
N THR A 440 -13.77 -16.55 -1.84
CA THR A 440 -14.56 -16.35 -0.63
C THR A 440 -15.54 -15.18 -0.79
N SER A 441 -16.52 -15.12 0.12
CA SER A 441 -17.38 -13.94 0.25
C SER A 441 -16.58 -12.73 0.74
N SER A 442 -17.25 -11.57 0.84
CA SER A 442 -16.58 -10.35 1.26
C SER A 442 -16.03 -10.37 2.69
N THR A 443 -16.51 -11.30 3.51
CA THR A 443 -16.12 -11.49 4.92
C THR A 443 -14.89 -12.39 5.08
N GLY A 444 -14.41 -13.04 4.00
CA GLY A 444 -13.27 -13.96 4.05
C GLY A 444 -13.58 -15.29 4.74
N ILE A 445 -12.51 -16.05 5.02
CA ILE A 445 -12.48 -17.30 5.78
C ILE A 445 -11.45 -17.18 6.90
N GLN A 446 -11.63 -17.95 7.98
CA GLN A 446 -10.76 -17.89 9.14
C GLN A 446 -9.85 -19.13 9.17
N ALA A 447 -8.65 -18.99 8.63
CA ALA A 447 -7.62 -20.02 8.75
C ALA A 447 -7.14 -20.10 10.21
N SER A 448 -6.69 -21.28 10.63
CA SER A 448 -6.16 -21.49 11.98
C SER A 448 -4.93 -22.38 11.97
N VAL A 449 -4.16 -22.30 13.06
CA VAL A 449 -3.08 -23.25 13.36
C VAL A 449 -3.20 -23.73 14.79
N LEU A 450 -3.08 -25.04 14.99
CA LEU A 450 -2.93 -25.69 16.29
C LEU A 450 -1.50 -26.22 16.41
N VAL A 451 -0.83 -25.93 17.53
CA VAL A 451 0.54 -26.39 17.78
C VAL A 451 0.56 -27.30 19.01
N ASN A 452 1.13 -28.49 18.84
CA ASN A 452 1.28 -29.50 19.89
C ASN A 452 2.74 -29.93 20.03
N ARG A 453 3.14 -30.33 21.24
CA ARG A 453 4.41 -31.01 21.50
C ARG A 453 4.36 -32.48 21.06
N ALA A 454 5.52 -33.14 21.05
CA ALA A 454 5.66 -34.53 20.60
C ALA A 454 4.84 -35.55 21.41
N ASP A 455 4.58 -35.24 22.68
CA ASP A 455 3.75 -36.05 23.58
C ASP A 455 2.24 -35.83 23.39
N GLY A 456 1.85 -34.93 22.49
CA GLY A 456 0.46 -34.57 22.22
C GLY A 456 -0.09 -33.45 23.10
N THR A 457 0.71 -32.88 24.01
CA THR A 457 0.29 -31.72 24.81
C THR A 457 0.13 -30.49 23.93
N ARG A 458 -0.94 -29.71 24.18
CA ARG A 458 -1.25 -28.51 23.41
C ARG A 458 -0.40 -27.33 23.88
N VAL A 459 0.32 -26.69 22.95
CA VAL A 459 1.04 -25.43 23.19
C VAL A 459 0.09 -24.25 23.04
N GLY A 460 -0.68 -24.21 21.96
CA GLY A 460 -1.59 -23.11 21.69
C GLY A 460 -2.23 -23.17 20.31
N ALA A 461 -3.03 -22.16 19.99
CA ALA A 461 -3.60 -21.98 18.65
C ALA A 461 -3.68 -20.50 18.29
N ALA A 462 -3.71 -20.21 16.99
CA ALA A 462 -3.91 -18.87 16.47
C ALA A 462 -4.74 -18.90 15.18
N ASP A 463 -5.49 -17.83 14.95
CA ASP A 463 -6.37 -17.68 13.80
C ASP A 463 -5.96 -16.47 12.94
N TYR A 464 -6.31 -16.52 11.66
CA TYR A 464 -6.09 -15.44 10.71
C TYR A 464 -7.24 -15.35 9.69
N TRP A 465 -7.80 -14.15 9.53
CA TRP A 465 -8.84 -13.90 8.53
C TRP A 465 -8.20 -13.63 7.16
N GLU A 466 -8.41 -14.54 6.23
CA GLU A 466 -7.92 -14.46 4.86
C GLU A 466 -9.08 -14.25 3.89
N ARG A 467 -8.86 -13.43 2.86
CA ARG A 467 -9.79 -13.26 1.75
C ARG A 467 -9.18 -13.87 0.50
N VAL A 468 -9.86 -14.86 -0.07
CA VAL A 468 -9.47 -15.45 -1.34
C VAL A 468 -10.26 -14.79 -2.46
N ASP A 469 -9.58 -14.02 -3.30
CA ASP A 469 -10.20 -13.36 -4.45
C ASP A 469 -10.00 -14.18 -5.75
N PRO A 470 -10.86 -14.02 -6.76
CA PRO A 470 -10.57 -14.50 -8.10
C PRO A 470 -9.26 -13.89 -8.63
N VAL A 471 -8.53 -14.64 -9.46
CA VAL A 471 -7.34 -14.10 -10.15
C VAL A 471 -7.79 -12.93 -11.05
N PRO A 472 -7.18 -11.74 -10.91
CA PRO A 472 -7.51 -10.61 -11.79
C PRO A 472 -7.05 -10.88 -13.23
N ASP A 473 -7.70 -10.21 -14.19
CA ASP A 473 -7.28 -10.26 -15.58
C ASP A 473 -5.88 -9.63 -15.75
N LEU A 474 -5.03 -10.26 -16.56
CA LEU A 474 -3.74 -9.69 -16.95
C LEU A 474 -4.01 -8.49 -17.86
N THR A 475 -3.66 -7.30 -17.40
CA THR A 475 -4.05 -6.02 -18.02
C THR A 475 -2.84 -5.14 -18.31
N PRO A 476 -2.00 -5.52 -19.29
CA PRO A 476 -0.88 -4.68 -19.69
C PRO A 476 -1.38 -3.36 -20.26
N THR A 477 -0.54 -2.34 -20.20
CA THR A 477 -0.78 -1.03 -20.81
C THR A 477 0.45 -0.58 -21.57
N ILE A 478 0.25 0.03 -22.72
CA ILE A 478 1.31 0.71 -23.46
C ILE A 478 0.77 2.04 -23.98
N GLY A 479 1.56 3.09 -23.81
CA GLY A 479 1.28 4.42 -24.32
C GLY A 479 2.54 5.02 -24.91
N CYS A 480 2.49 5.37 -26.18
CA CYS A 480 3.58 5.89 -26.97
C CYS A 480 3.38 7.37 -27.26
N GLY A 481 4.46 8.13 -27.10
CA GLY A 481 4.53 9.53 -27.48
C GLY A 481 5.63 9.76 -28.51
N THR A 482 5.38 10.71 -29.40
CA THR A 482 6.37 11.29 -30.31
C THR A 482 6.38 12.79 -30.11
N GLY A 483 7.56 13.38 -29.98
CA GLY A 483 7.82 14.74 -30.46
C GLY A 483 8.54 14.65 -31.82
N PRO A 484 8.83 15.77 -32.50
CA PRO A 484 9.80 15.79 -33.58
C PRO A 484 11.14 15.31 -33.01
N SER A 485 11.50 14.05 -33.24
CA SER A 485 12.67 13.41 -32.68
C SER A 485 13.60 12.96 -33.79
N LEU A 486 14.90 13.10 -33.54
CA LEU A 486 15.94 12.81 -34.51
C LEU A 486 16.98 11.86 -33.93
N PRO A 487 17.15 10.66 -34.52
CA PRO A 487 16.34 10.08 -35.60
C PRO A 487 14.88 9.83 -35.16
N ASP A 488 13.95 9.62 -36.11
CA ASP A 488 12.51 9.36 -35.89
C ASP A 488 12.32 8.33 -34.76
N ALA A 489 12.12 8.78 -33.53
CA ALA A 489 12.12 7.95 -32.34
C ALA A 489 10.85 8.15 -31.51
N ALA A 490 10.26 7.04 -31.07
CA ALA A 490 9.16 7.04 -30.13
C ALA A 490 9.66 6.67 -28.74
N GLY A 491 9.08 7.30 -27.72
CA GLY A 491 9.16 6.85 -26.33
C GLY A 491 7.84 6.20 -25.95
N CYS A 492 7.87 4.94 -25.51
CA CYS A 492 6.67 4.24 -25.06
C CYS A 492 6.80 3.87 -23.58
N THR A 493 5.85 4.34 -22.79
CA THR A 493 5.67 3.90 -21.41
C THR A 493 4.85 2.63 -21.42
N TYR A 494 5.25 1.63 -20.64
CA TYR A 494 4.53 0.37 -20.52
C TYR A 494 4.37 -0.05 -19.05
N ASP A 495 3.36 -0.86 -18.76
CA ASP A 495 3.09 -1.45 -17.45
C ASP A 495 2.46 -2.84 -17.64
N THR A 496 2.85 -3.85 -16.85
CA THR A 496 2.27 -5.20 -16.91
C THR A 496 1.00 -5.38 -16.10
N GLY A 497 0.69 -4.42 -15.22
CA GLY A 497 -0.35 -4.51 -14.20
C GLY A 497 0.06 -5.35 -12.99
N PHE A 498 -0.80 -5.38 -11.97
CA PHE A 498 -0.68 -6.33 -10.87
C PHE A 498 -1.17 -7.71 -11.33
N ASP A 499 -0.35 -8.73 -11.10
CA ASP A 499 -0.71 -10.12 -11.33
C ASP A 499 -0.20 -10.98 -10.16
N PRO A 500 -1.02 -11.89 -9.59
CA PRO A 500 -0.58 -12.74 -8.50
C PRO A 500 0.41 -13.84 -8.95
N TYR A 501 0.49 -14.13 -10.25
CA TYR A 501 1.52 -14.98 -10.82
C TYR A 501 2.71 -14.13 -11.30
N PRO A 502 3.95 -14.56 -11.03
CA PRO A 502 5.13 -13.89 -11.56
C PRO A 502 5.11 -13.78 -13.09
N ILE A 503 5.46 -12.60 -13.61
CA ILE A 503 5.62 -12.39 -15.05
C ILE A 503 6.86 -13.15 -15.56
N THR A 504 6.66 -14.02 -16.56
CA THR A 504 7.74 -14.83 -17.15
C THR A 504 8.26 -14.27 -18.47
N SER A 505 7.46 -13.46 -19.16
CA SER A 505 7.86 -12.79 -20.40
C SER A 505 7.08 -11.49 -20.59
N ASP A 506 7.79 -10.41 -20.94
CA ASP A 506 7.20 -9.18 -21.49
C ASP A 506 7.96 -8.79 -22.76
N ARG A 507 7.23 -8.60 -23.86
CA ARG A 507 7.76 -8.39 -25.20
C ARG A 507 7.07 -7.23 -25.91
N ILE A 508 7.85 -6.29 -26.43
CA ILE A 508 7.35 -5.14 -27.19
C ILE A 508 7.78 -5.27 -28.66
N THR A 509 6.83 -5.12 -29.59
CA THR A 509 7.10 -4.97 -31.03
C THR A 509 6.67 -3.58 -31.50
N PHE A 510 7.41 -3.00 -32.45
CA PHE A 510 7.20 -1.61 -32.87
C PHE A 510 6.44 -1.46 -34.20
N GLY A 511 6.03 -2.56 -34.82
CA GLY A 511 5.25 -2.57 -36.06
C GLY A 511 6.03 -2.27 -37.35
N ASP A 512 7.32 -1.94 -37.28
CA ASP A 512 8.18 -1.59 -38.42
C ASP A 512 9.03 -2.75 -38.98
N GLY A 513 8.84 -3.96 -38.42
CA GLY A 513 9.60 -5.16 -38.78
C GLY A 513 10.93 -5.30 -38.05
N SER A 514 11.25 -4.41 -37.10
CA SER A 514 12.36 -4.61 -36.15
C SER A 514 12.12 -5.83 -35.24
N ALA A 515 13.20 -6.34 -34.65
CA ALA A 515 13.12 -7.43 -33.68
C ALA A 515 12.35 -6.98 -32.43
N ALA A 516 11.54 -7.88 -31.87
CA ALA A 516 10.87 -7.66 -30.60
C ALA A 516 11.88 -7.42 -29.48
N LEU A 517 11.61 -6.44 -28.62
CA LEU A 517 12.39 -6.18 -27.42
C LEU A 517 11.80 -6.96 -26.24
N SER A 518 12.65 -7.65 -25.49
CA SER A 518 12.29 -8.20 -24.17
C SER A 518 12.60 -7.18 -23.09
N VAL A 519 11.62 -6.91 -22.24
CA VAL A 519 11.75 -5.95 -21.14
C VAL A 519 11.68 -6.65 -19.78
N THR A 520 12.36 -6.10 -18.78
CA THR A 520 12.60 -6.75 -17.47
C THR A 520 12.10 -6.00 -16.24
N PRO A 521 11.86 -4.67 -16.25
CA PRO A 521 10.98 -4.07 -15.24
C PRO A 521 9.51 -4.17 -15.67
N SER A 522 8.60 -4.33 -14.69
CA SER A 522 7.14 -4.40 -14.88
C SER A 522 6.53 -3.08 -15.34
N SER A 523 7.28 -1.98 -15.26
CA SER A 523 6.98 -0.72 -15.92
C SER A 523 8.24 0.13 -16.14
N ASP A 524 8.38 0.74 -17.31
CA ASP A 524 9.47 1.66 -17.68
C ASP A 524 9.14 2.40 -19.00
N VAL A 525 10.12 3.12 -19.54
CA VAL A 525 10.08 3.78 -20.85
C VAL A 525 11.05 3.09 -21.81
N VAL A 526 10.54 2.59 -22.92
CA VAL A 526 11.35 2.13 -24.06
C VAL A 526 11.46 3.20 -25.13
N ARG A 527 12.65 3.35 -25.72
CA ARG A 527 12.86 4.20 -26.90
C ARG A 527 13.18 3.34 -28.12
N HIS A 528 12.53 3.63 -29.25
CA HIS A 528 12.76 2.95 -30.52
C HIS A 528 12.92 3.94 -31.66
N THR A 529 13.89 3.70 -32.54
CA THR A 529 14.13 4.50 -33.74
C THR A 529 13.59 3.80 -34.98
N TYR A 530 12.72 4.48 -35.70
CA TYR A 530 12.12 4.03 -36.94
C TYR A 530 12.99 4.38 -38.14
N LYS A 531 13.03 3.47 -39.11
CA LYS A 531 13.83 3.64 -40.34
C LYS A 531 13.15 4.56 -41.37
N ALA A 532 11.84 4.72 -41.29
CA ALA A 532 11.07 5.51 -42.24
C ALA A 532 9.88 6.19 -41.53
N PRO A 533 9.46 7.38 -42.01
CA PRO A 533 8.20 7.99 -41.64
C PRO A 533 7.00 7.08 -41.93
N GLY A 534 6.05 7.04 -41.00
CA GLY A 534 4.82 6.27 -41.13
C GLY A 534 4.07 6.14 -39.81
N THR A 535 2.88 5.55 -39.89
CA THR A 535 2.12 5.13 -38.72
C THR A 535 2.35 3.66 -38.46
N TYR A 536 2.72 3.31 -37.24
CA TYR A 536 3.04 1.97 -36.77
C TYR A 536 2.16 1.60 -35.59
N THR A 537 1.94 0.30 -35.36
CA THR A 537 1.27 -0.19 -34.15
C THR A 537 2.32 -0.81 -33.24
N VAL A 538 2.52 -0.21 -32.08
CA VAL A 538 3.36 -0.78 -31.03
C VAL A 538 2.50 -1.75 -30.22
N THR A 539 3.02 -2.95 -29.98
CA THR A 539 2.32 -4.01 -29.25
C THR A 539 3.18 -4.50 -28.10
N GLN A 540 2.68 -4.40 -26.88
CA GLN A 540 3.21 -5.12 -25.72
C GLN A 540 2.48 -6.45 -25.57
N THR A 541 3.22 -7.52 -25.30
CA THR A 541 2.69 -8.87 -25.04
C THR A 541 3.32 -9.41 -23.75
N VAL A 542 2.47 -9.63 -22.74
CA VAL A 542 2.88 -10.12 -21.42
C VAL A 542 2.42 -11.56 -21.24
N THR A 543 3.24 -12.37 -20.57
CA THR A 543 2.96 -13.76 -20.18
C THR A 543 3.38 -13.99 -18.73
N ASP A 544 2.49 -14.55 -17.93
CA ASP A 544 2.76 -14.91 -16.53
C ASP A 544 3.26 -16.35 -16.38
N SER A 545 3.44 -16.84 -15.15
CA SER A 545 3.87 -18.22 -14.89
C SER A 545 2.76 -19.26 -15.03
N ASP A 546 1.50 -18.85 -15.07
CA ASP A 546 0.34 -19.71 -15.35
C ASP A 546 0.11 -19.90 -16.86
N GLY A 547 0.86 -19.15 -17.69
CA GLY A 547 0.76 -19.19 -19.15
C GLY A 547 -0.34 -18.30 -19.72
N ARG A 548 -0.97 -17.44 -18.90
CA ARG A 548 -1.90 -16.41 -19.37
C ARG A 548 -1.14 -15.37 -20.16
N THR A 549 -1.69 -14.99 -21.30
CA THR A 549 -1.11 -13.97 -22.18
C THR A 549 -2.08 -12.83 -22.41
N ALA A 550 -1.60 -11.60 -22.36
CA ALA A 550 -2.38 -10.41 -22.69
C ALA A 550 -1.56 -9.44 -23.53
N THR A 551 -2.25 -8.62 -24.30
CA THR A 551 -1.61 -7.64 -25.20
C THR A 551 -2.21 -6.26 -25.04
N ALA A 552 -1.36 -5.25 -25.07
CA ALA A 552 -1.74 -3.84 -25.21
C ALA A 552 -1.17 -3.29 -26.51
N THR A 553 -1.91 -2.39 -27.18
CA THR A 553 -1.46 -1.77 -28.42
C THR A 553 -1.66 -0.27 -28.40
N ASP A 554 -0.76 0.44 -29.08
CA ASP A 554 -0.88 1.89 -29.28
C ASP A 554 -0.37 2.28 -30.68
N PRO A 555 -1.16 3.02 -31.49
CA PRO A 555 -0.69 3.52 -32.78
C PRO A 555 0.20 4.75 -32.59
N ILE A 556 1.34 4.77 -33.28
CA ILE A 556 2.29 5.89 -33.24
C ILE A 556 2.61 6.38 -34.66
N THR A 557 2.60 7.69 -34.88
CA THR A 557 3.01 8.29 -36.16
C THR A 557 4.36 8.97 -35.98
N VAL A 558 5.34 8.49 -36.74
CA VAL A 558 6.66 9.12 -36.84
C VAL A 558 6.83 9.75 -38.21
N GLY A 559 7.50 10.89 -38.28
CA GLY A 559 7.71 11.55 -39.55
C GLY A 559 8.51 12.82 -39.47
N ALA A 560 8.63 13.48 -40.61
CA ALA A 560 9.56 14.57 -40.79
C ALA A 560 9.03 15.87 -40.19
N ALA A 561 9.91 16.62 -39.53
CA ALA A 561 9.59 17.95 -39.03
C ALA A 561 9.77 18.98 -40.15
N PHE A 562 8.97 20.04 -40.13
CA PHE A 562 9.10 21.16 -41.06
C PHE A 562 10.16 22.15 -40.59
N VAL A 563 10.96 22.62 -41.54
CA VAL A 563 11.88 23.73 -41.38
C VAL A 563 11.42 24.85 -42.31
N ALA A 564 11.01 25.97 -41.72
CA ALA A 564 10.65 27.16 -42.47
C ALA A 564 11.93 27.75 -43.09
N HIS A 565 12.01 27.73 -44.41
CA HIS A 565 13.21 28.13 -45.14
C HIS A 565 12.84 28.95 -46.38
N GLY A 566 13.19 30.23 -46.36
CA GLY A 566 13.01 31.13 -47.50
C GLY A 566 11.99 32.25 -47.28
N PRO A 567 11.55 32.91 -48.38
CA PRO A 567 11.58 32.39 -49.75
C PRO A 567 12.95 32.47 -50.47
N VAL A 568 13.43 31.34 -51.01
CA VAL A 568 14.70 31.23 -51.78
C VAL A 568 14.47 30.70 -53.20
N ARG A 569 14.99 31.39 -54.22
CA ARG A 569 14.83 30.97 -55.63
C ARG A 569 15.71 29.78 -56.00
N LEU A 570 15.09 28.67 -56.42
CA LEU A 570 15.79 27.50 -56.96
C LEU A 570 15.66 27.36 -58.48
N LEU A 571 14.55 27.82 -59.06
CA LEU A 571 14.28 27.70 -60.49
C LEU A 571 13.89 29.03 -61.09
N ASP A 572 14.50 29.39 -62.22
CA ASP A 572 14.03 30.43 -63.12
C ASP A 572 14.49 30.15 -64.55
N THR A 573 13.59 29.60 -65.37
CA THR A 573 13.91 29.22 -66.74
C THR A 573 14.17 30.41 -67.66
N ARG A 574 13.84 31.64 -67.24
CA ARG A 574 14.12 32.87 -68.01
C ARG A 574 15.59 33.27 -67.93
N TYR A 575 16.25 32.95 -66.81
CA TYR A 575 17.64 33.30 -66.55
C TYR A 575 18.59 32.11 -66.54
N GLY A 576 18.06 30.88 -66.52
CA GLY A 576 18.87 29.66 -66.49
C GLY A 576 19.22 29.21 -65.07
N THR A 577 18.49 29.69 -64.06
CA THR A 577 18.67 29.28 -62.66
C THR A 577 18.01 27.91 -62.46
N GLY A 578 18.77 26.91 -62.00
CA GLY A 578 18.28 25.55 -61.71
C GLY A 578 17.91 24.69 -62.92
N ALA A 579 17.77 25.28 -64.11
CA ALA A 579 17.45 24.59 -65.36
C ALA A 579 17.97 25.40 -66.58
N PRO A 580 18.08 24.81 -67.78
CA PRO A 580 18.49 25.54 -68.98
C PRO A 580 17.63 26.79 -69.25
N LYS A 581 18.25 27.87 -69.73
CA LYS A 581 17.61 29.15 -70.07
C LYS A 581 16.69 29.04 -71.30
N ARG A 582 15.52 28.42 -71.13
CA ARG A 582 14.50 28.25 -72.18
C ARG A 582 13.11 28.06 -71.58
N ALA A 583 12.08 28.53 -72.28
CA ALA A 583 10.70 28.18 -71.93
C ALA A 583 10.46 26.66 -72.07
N VAL A 584 9.73 26.10 -71.12
CA VAL A 584 9.31 24.69 -71.09
C VAL A 584 8.22 24.49 -72.13
N GLY A 585 8.45 23.61 -73.10
CA GLY A 585 7.48 23.30 -74.16
C GLY A 585 6.35 22.38 -73.70
N ALA A 586 5.42 22.11 -74.61
CA ALA A 586 4.33 21.16 -74.38
C ALA A 586 4.90 19.75 -74.17
N GLY A 587 4.43 19.05 -73.15
CA GLY A 587 4.97 17.76 -72.75
C GLY A 587 6.34 17.81 -72.06
N GLY A 588 6.93 18.99 -71.89
CA GLY A 588 8.28 19.16 -71.36
C GLY A 588 8.33 18.96 -69.84
N VAL A 589 9.45 18.42 -69.34
CA VAL A 589 9.73 18.23 -67.92
C VAL A 589 10.98 19.01 -67.54
N VAL A 590 10.90 19.76 -66.44
CA VAL A 590 12.06 20.35 -65.76
C VAL A 590 12.39 19.51 -64.54
N ARG A 591 13.56 18.90 -64.54
CA ARG A 591 14.12 18.19 -63.40
C ARG A 591 14.87 19.19 -62.52
N LEU A 592 14.36 19.47 -61.32
CA LEU A 592 14.89 20.47 -60.39
C LEU A 592 15.60 19.78 -59.23
N LYS A 593 16.88 20.12 -58.99
CA LYS A 593 17.63 19.66 -57.82
C LYS A 593 17.13 20.39 -56.58
N ILE A 594 16.84 19.63 -55.53
CA ILE A 594 16.41 20.14 -54.22
C ILE A 594 17.54 20.01 -53.20
N LEU A 595 18.05 18.78 -52.99
CA LEU A 595 19.05 18.53 -51.96
C LEU A 595 20.37 19.26 -52.23
N GLY A 596 20.91 19.93 -51.22
CA GLY A 596 22.18 20.64 -51.28
C GLY A 596 22.15 21.95 -52.08
N VAL A 597 20.96 22.49 -52.38
CA VAL A 597 20.81 23.72 -53.18
C VAL A 597 20.01 24.76 -52.41
N GLY A 598 20.47 26.02 -52.45
CA GLY A 598 19.74 27.16 -51.92
C GLY A 598 19.45 27.08 -50.41
N GLY A 599 20.29 26.40 -49.63
CA GLY A 599 20.15 26.22 -48.18
C GLY A 599 19.45 24.92 -47.75
N VAL A 600 18.87 24.15 -48.68
CA VAL A 600 18.28 22.85 -48.35
C VAL A 600 19.38 21.80 -48.08
N PRO A 601 19.31 21.00 -47.01
CA PRO A 601 20.30 19.97 -46.70
C PRO A 601 20.55 18.96 -47.82
N ALA A 602 21.75 18.36 -47.84
CA ALA A 602 22.16 17.39 -48.85
C ALA A 602 21.55 15.98 -48.65
N SER A 603 21.03 15.69 -47.47
CA SER A 603 20.43 14.40 -47.07
C SER A 603 19.33 14.62 -46.03
N GLY A 604 18.55 13.58 -45.73
CA GLY A 604 17.54 13.60 -44.66
C GLY A 604 16.28 14.41 -44.94
N VAL A 605 16.17 15.08 -46.09
CA VAL A 605 14.95 15.80 -46.51
C VAL A 605 14.00 14.84 -47.23
N THR A 606 12.77 14.73 -46.74
CA THR A 606 11.75 13.83 -47.25
C THR A 606 10.77 14.52 -48.20
N ALA A 607 10.51 15.81 -48.00
CA ALA A 607 9.64 16.64 -48.84
C ALA A 607 10.10 18.10 -48.86
N VAL A 608 9.68 18.86 -49.87
CA VAL A 608 9.96 20.29 -50.01
C VAL A 608 8.67 21.04 -50.32
N THR A 609 8.52 22.23 -49.74
CA THR A 609 7.43 23.17 -50.03
C THR A 609 7.97 24.28 -50.94
N LEU A 610 7.40 24.37 -52.14
CA LEU A 610 7.77 25.30 -53.20
C LEU A 610 6.59 26.21 -53.55
N ASN A 611 6.84 27.49 -53.78
CA ASN A 611 5.93 28.35 -54.52
C ASN A 611 6.30 28.33 -56.00
N VAL A 612 5.44 27.73 -56.83
CA VAL A 612 5.66 27.58 -58.28
C VAL A 612 4.85 28.63 -59.03
N THR A 613 5.51 29.39 -59.91
CA THR A 613 4.89 30.49 -60.66
C THR A 613 5.08 30.31 -62.16
N ASP A 614 3.99 30.50 -62.92
CA ASP A 614 4.03 30.55 -64.39
C ASP A 614 4.32 31.96 -64.90
N MET A 615 5.11 32.08 -65.97
CA MET A 615 5.30 33.35 -66.65
C MET A 615 5.41 33.20 -68.17
N GLY A 616 4.68 34.07 -68.89
CA GLY A 616 4.75 34.17 -70.35
C GLY A 616 4.17 32.95 -71.07
N ALA A 617 3.13 32.33 -70.49
CA ALA A 617 2.45 31.20 -71.08
C ALA A 617 1.84 31.54 -72.45
N THR A 618 2.04 30.69 -73.45
CA THR A 618 1.50 30.89 -74.82
C THR A 618 0.13 30.25 -75.04
N ALA A 619 -0.31 29.38 -74.14
CA ALA A 619 -1.61 28.71 -74.19
C ALA A 619 -2.08 28.38 -72.76
N SER A 620 -3.36 28.06 -72.60
CA SER A 620 -3.85 27.49 -71.34
C SER A 620 -3.20 26.13 -71.08
N SER A 621 -2.72 25.93 -69.87
CA SER A 621 -2.01 24.71 -69.48
C SER A 621 -2.07 24.46 -67.97
N TYR A 622 -1.38 23.40 -67.54
CA TYR A 622 -1.13 23.10 -66.15
C TYR A 622 0.28 22.56 -65.95
N VAL A 623 0.77 22.72 -64.72
CA VAL A 623 2.00 22.10 -64.23
C VAL A 623 1.67 21.04 -63.19
N SER A 624 2.27 19.85 -63.35
CA SER A 624 2.30 18.79 -62.34
C SER A 624 3.69 18.73 -61.73
N VAL A 625 3.77 18.76 -60.40
CA VAL A 625 5.00 18.64 -59.63
C VAL A 625 4.99 17.30 -58.92
N TYR A 626 6.04 16.50 -59.08
CA TYR A 626 6.09 15.14 -58.52
C TYR A 626 7.53 14.69 -58.24
N PRO A 627 7.71 13.63 -57.41
CA PRO A 627 9.05 13.13 -57.09
C PRO A 627 9.76 12.59 -58.34
N ASP A 628 11.03 12.95 -58.52
CA ASP A 628 11.86 12.40 -59.61
C ASP A 628 11.94 10.87 -59.51
N GLY A 629 11.76 10.19 -60.64
CA GLY A 629 11.70 8.73 -60.72
C GLY A 629 10.35 8.09 -60.37
N ALA A 630 9.35 8.87 -59.94
CA ALA A 630 7.98 8.38 -59.77
C ALA A 630 7.14 8.52 -61.06
N ALA A 631 6.07 7.73 -61.17
CA ALA A 631 5.09 7.92 -62.24
C ALA A 631 4.37 9.27 -62.04
N ARG A 632 4.24 10.04 -63.13
CA ARG A 632 3.57 11.35 -63.08
C ARG A 632 2.10 11.17 -62.62
N PRO A 633 1.66 11.86 -61.56
CA PRO A 633 0.28 11.80 -61.11
C PRO A 633 -0.66 12.50 -62.10
N SER A 634 -1.96 12.22 -62.00
CA SER A 634 -2.99 12.95 -62.75
C SER A 634 -3.32 14.33 -62.14
N ALA A 635 -2.72 14.64 -60.99
CA ALA A 635 -2.86 15.90 -60.27
C ALA A 635 -2.21 17.06 -61.04
N SER A 636 -2.85 18.22 -61.00
CA SER A 636 -2.32 19.49 -61.51
C SER A 636 -2.15 20.46 -60.35
N ASN A 637 -0.93 20.96 -60.11
CA ASN A 637 -0.62 21.82 -58.97
C ASN A 637 -0.69 23.31 -59.31
N LEU A 638 -0.58 23.67 -60.59
CA LEU A 638 -0.68 25.05 -61.06
C LEU A 638 -1.39 25.10 -62.41
N ASN A 639 -2.52 25.79 -62.49
CA ASN A 639 -3.30 25.93 -63.72
C ASN A 639 -3.30 27.40 -64.18
N PHE A 640 -3.04 27.63 -65.46
CA PHE A 640 -2.89 28.98 -66.00
C PHE A 640 -3.42 29.12 -67.43
N ARG A 641 -3.66 30.37 -67.83
CA ARG A 641 -4.07 30.76 -69.19
C ARG A 641 -2.98 31.60 -69.84
N ALA A 642 -3.02 31.73 -71.17
CA ALA A 642 -2.07 32.59 -71.88
C ALA A 642 -2.12 34.04 -71.38
N GLY A 643 -0.95 34.68 -71.27
CA GLY A 643 -0.83 36.09 -70.83
C GLY A 643 -1.09 36.34 -69.34
N GLN A 644 -1.16 35.27 -68.54
CA GLN A 644 -1.39 35.31 -67.10
C GLN A 644 -0.08 35.04 -66.33
N VAL A 645 -0.07 35.40 -65.05
CA VAL A 645 0.98 35.04 -64.09
C VAL A 645 0.26 34.59 -62.82
N ASN A 646 0.47 33.34 -62.42
CA ASN A 646 -0.22 32.71 -61.31
C ASN A 646 0.80 31.91 -60.48
N PRO A 647 0.81 32.09 -59.15
CA PRO A 647 1.54 31.24 -58.24
C PRO A 647 0.63 30.18 -57.61
N SER A 648 1.23 29.07 -57.19
CA SER A 648 0.61 28.08 -56.33
C SER A 648 1.68 27.49 -55.40
N LEU A 649 1.36 27.39 -54.11
CA LEU A 649 2.18 26.65 -53.17
C LEU A 649 2.00 25.16 -53.41
N VAL A 650 3.09 24.39 -53.35
CA VAL A 650 3.11 22.95 -53.58
C VAL A 650 4.05 22.31 -52.57
N THR A 651 3.62 21.27 -51.90
CA THR A 651 4.51 20.40 -51.13
C THR A 651 4.64 19.09 -51.88
N VAL A 652 5.87 18.65 -52.11
CA VAL A 652 6.17 17.45 -52.89
C VAL A 652 7.25 16.63 -52.23
N ARG A 653 7.08 15.31 -52.23
CA ARG A 653 8.12 14.37 -51.78
C ARG A 653 9.37 14.50 -52.66
N VAL A 654 10.55 14.48 -52.06
CA VAL A 654 11.82 14.52 -52.79
C VAL A 654 12.18 13.10 -53.25
N GLY A 655 12.54 12.93 -54.53
CA GLY A 655 12.98 11.63 -55.07
C GLY A 655 14.32 11.18 -54.47
N ALA A 656 14.66 9.89 -54.56
CA ALA A 656 15.86 9.33 -53.95
C ALA A 656 17.18 10.00 -54.39
N GLY A 657 17.23 10.54 -55.61
CA GLY A 657 18.37 11.32 -56.12
C GLY A 657 18.43 12.77 -55.64
N GLY A 658 17.46 13.23 -54.86
CA GLY A 658 17.35 14.60 -54.37
C GLY A 658 16.73 15.59 -55.35
N TYR A 659 15.86 15.13 -56.25
CA TYR A 659 15.23 15.92 -57.32
C TYR A 659 13.70 15.83 -57.27
N VAL A 660 13.06 16.82 -57.91
CA VAL A 660 11.63 16.84 -58.23
C VAL A 660 11.44 17.20 -59.70
N ASP A 661 10.34 16.76 -60.30
CA ASP A 661 10.01 17.00 -61.71
C ASP A 661 8.83 17.96 -61.84
N LEU A 662 8.93 18.93 -62.74
CA LEU A 662 7.87 19.88 -63.10
C LEU A 662 7.49 19.67 -64.57
N TYR A 663 6.33 19.07 -64.80
CA TYR A 663 5.80 18.78 -66.14
C TYR A 663 4.87 19.88 -66.63
N ASN A 664 5.06 20.37 -67.86
CA ASN A 664 4.13 21.30 -68.53
C ASN A 664 3.30 20.58 -69.61
N ALA A 665 1.98 20.67 -69.55
CA ALA A 665 1.11 19.91 -70.45
C ALA A 665 1.02 20.44 -71.88
N HIS A 666 0.91 21.76 -72.05
CA HIS A 666 0.54 22.42 -73.31
C HIS A 666 1.26 23.77 -73.46
N GLY A 667 1.36 24.27 -74.69
CA GLY A 667 1.99 25.56 -74.97
C GLY A 667 3.46 25.65 -74.53
N LYS A 668 3.98 26.86 -74.45
CA LYS A 668 5.29 27.16 -73.85
C LYS A 668 5.10 28.04 -72.63
N VAL A 669 5.90 27.84 -71.59
CA VAL A 669 5.83 28.62 -70.33
C VAL A 669 7.21 28.74 -69.69
N ASN A 670 7.49 29.84 -69.00
CA ASN A 670 8.62 29.90 -68.08
C ASN A 670 8.15 29.53 -66.67
N LEU A 671 8.95 28.70 -66.00
CA LEU A 671 8.67 28.28 -64.63
C LEU A 671 9.66 28.95 -63.68
N ILE A 672 9.12 29.42 -62.56
CA ILE A 672 9.87 29.94 -61.43
C ILE A 672 9.46 29.10 -60.21
N ALA A 673 10.43 28.66 -59.41
CA ALA A 673 10.15 27.96 -58.16
C ALA A 673 11.03 28.51 -57.04
N ASP A 674 10.36 28.96 -55.98
CA ASP A 674 10.98 29.51 -54.78
C ASP A 674 10.66 28.56 -53.60
N VAL A 675 11.65 28.11 -52.83
CA VAL A 675 11.47 27.27 -51.63
C VAL A 675 10.90 28.13 -50.50
N ALA A 676 9.84 27.63 -49.86
CA ALA A 676 9.25 28.20 -48.65
C ALA A 676 9.61 27.40 -47.38
N GLY A 677 10.03 26.15 -47.54
CA GLY A 677 10.52 25.30 -46.47
C GLY A 677 10.71 23.87 -46.91
N TYR A 678 11.22 23.02 -46.02
CA TYR A 678 11.46 21.61 -46.30
C TYR A 678 11.15 20.74 -45.07
N TYR A 679 10.91 19.45 -45.30
CA TYR A 679 10.65 18.48 -44.24
C TYR A 679 11.84 17.55 -44.09
N THR A 680 12.34 17.36 -42.87
CA THR A 680 13.53 16.54 -42.61
C THR A 680 13.39 15.59 -41.42
N THR A 681 14.09 14.46 -41.51
CA THR A 681 14.27 13.44 -40.48
C THR A 681 15.73 13.40 -39.97
N THR A 682 16.48 14.50 -40.12
CA THR A 682 17.84 14.67 -39.56
C THR A 682 18.04 16.09 -39.04
N GLU A 683 18.81 16.27 -37.96
CA GLU A 683 19.05 17.60 -37.36
C GLU A 683 19.72 18.51 -38.42
N PRO A 684 19.18 19.71 -38.71
CA PRO A 684 19.88 20.68 -39.53
C PRO A 684 21.17 21.08 -38.81
N SER A 685 22.26 21.19 -39.57
CA SER A 685 23.62 21.41 -39.02
C SER A 685 23.87 22.81 -38.45
N THR A 686 22.83 23.62 -38.22
CA THR A 686 22.94 25.03 -37.81
C THR A 686 21.89 25.36 -36.76
N ASP A 687 22.31 26.01 -35.68
CA ASP A 687 21.50 26.43 -34.52
C ASP A 687 20.33 27.39 -34.84
N ASP A 688 20.15 27.78 -36.11
CA ASP A 688 19.19 28.82 -36.57
C ASP A 688 17.92 28.25 -37.24
N GLU A 689 17.82 26.92 -37.43
CA GLU A 689 16.67 26.26 -38.06
C GLU A 689 15.91 25.40 -37.04
N SER A 690 15.03 26.06 -36.29
CA SER A 690 14.13 25.39 -35.34
C SER A 690 13.16 24.44 -36.06
N MET A 691 13.34 23.15 -35.83
CA MET A 691 12.48 22.09 -36.38
C MET A 691 11.10 22.08 -35.73
N THR A 692 10.06 21.76 -36.50
CA THR A 692 8.67 21.91 -36.02
C THR A 692 7.69 20.84 -36.46
N GLY A 693 6.70 20.61 -35.61
CA GLY A 693 5.44 19.95 -35.98
C GLY A 693 4.38 20.98 -36.38
N LEU A 694 3.35 20.52 -37.11
CA LEU A 694 2.21 21.37 -37.45
C LEU A 694 1.09 21.21 -36.42
N ALA A 695 0.74 22.31 -35.77
CA ALA A 695 -0.44 22.41 -34.93
C ALA A 695 -1.57 23.12 -35.67
N MET A 696 -2.72 22.45 -35.82
CA MET A 696 -3.90 23.07 -36.40
C MET A 696 -4.50 24.09 -35.44
N VAL A 697 -4.97 25.22 -35.97
CA VAL A 697 -5.71 26.21 -35.19
C VAL A 697 -7.07 26.47 -35.82
N THR A 698 -8.02 26.95 -35.01
CA THR A 698 -9.30 27.44 -35.54
C THR A 698 -9.01 28.58 -36.52
N PRO A 699 -9.44 28.46 -37.80
CA PRO A 699 -9.12 29.46 -38.80
C PRO A 699 -9.54 30.87 -38.36
N THR A 700 -8.59 31.77 -38.25
CA THR A 700 -8.79 33.11 -37.67
C THR A 700 -8.26 34.18 -38.62
N ARG A 701 -9.06 35.21 -38.88
CA ARG A 701 -8.59 36.39 -39.62
C ARG A 701 -7.63 37.20 -38.76
N VAL A 702 -6.36 37.23 -39.15
CA VAL A 702 -5.28 37.91 -38.41
C VAL A 702 -4.87 39.24 -39.05
N LEU A 703 -5.23 39.46 -40.31
CA LEU A 703 -5.03 40.71 -41.03
C LEU A 703 -6.25 40.99 -41.93
N ASP A 704 -6.77 42.22 -41.90
CA ASP A 704 -7.72 42.75 -42.89
C ASP A 704 -7.65 44.28 -42.91
N THR A 705 -6.97 44.82 -43.92
CA THR A 705 -6.73 46.27 -44.02
C THR A 705 -8.00 47.06 -44.38
N ARG A 706 -9.10 46.38 -44.73
CA ARG A 706 -10.39 47.03 -45.04
C ARG A 706 -11.13 47.49 -43.79
N ASN A 707 -10.97 46.77 -42.69
CA ASN A 707 -11.64 47.06 -41.42
C ASN A 707 -10.67 47.39 -40.27
N GLY A 708 -9.36 47.21 -40.46
CA GLY A 708 -8.34 47.53 -39.47
C GLY A 708 -7.95 46.36 -38.56
N THR A 709 -8.30 45.12 -38.90
CA THR A 709 -7.82 43.95 -38.18
C THR A 709 -6.33 43.75 -38.44
N GLY A 710 -5.52 43.67 -37.40
CA GLY A 710 -4.08 43.34 -37.46
C GLY A 710 -3.15 44.43 -37.99
N ALA A 711 -3.66 45.41 -38.72
CA ALA A 711 -2.93 46.57 -39.23
C ALA A 711 -3.86 47.79 -39.38
N ALA A 712 -3.30 48.96 -39.67
CA ALA A 712 -4.08 50.18 -39.87
C ALA A 712 -5.10 50.03 -41.03
N LYS A 713 -6.31 50.56 -40.83
CA LYS A 713 -7.36 50.56 -41.86
C LYS A 713 -6.95 51.46 -43.02
N GLY A 714 -6.90 50.92 -44.24
CA GLY A 714 -6.55 51.65 -45.46
C GLY A 714 -5.93 50.76 -46.53
N ALA A 715 -5.90 51.24 -47.78
CA ALA A 715 -5.23 50.52 -48.85
C ALA A 715 -3.70 50.59 -48.68
N VAL A 716 -3.03 49.45 -48.81
CA VAL A 716 -1.57 49.31 -48.75
C VAL A 716 -0.97 49.83 -50.05
N GLY A 717 -0.06 50.79 -49.96
CA GLY A 717 0.56 51.44 -51.12
C GLY A 717 1.62 50.58 -51.82
N PRO A 718 2.09 51.01 -53.00
CA PRO A 718 3.16 50.31 -53.71
C PRO A 718 4.48 50.42 -52.96
N ARG A 719 5.28 49.35 -52.98
CA ARG A 719 6.60 49.25 -52.34
C ARG A 719 6.55 49.50 -50.83
N THR A 720 5.48 49.06 -50.19
CA THR A 720 5.31 49.18 -48.74
C THR A 720 5.18 47.81 -48.10
N THR A 721 5.65 47.69 -46.86
CA THR A 721 5.53 46.48 -46.04
C THR A 721 4.49 46.71 -44.96
N THR A 722 3.53 45.79 -44.87
CA THR A 722 2.58 45.71 -43.75
C THR A 722 3.04 44.64 -42.78
N THR A 723 3.26 45.00 -41.52
CA THR A 723 3.60 44.06 -40.45
C THR A 723 2.37 43.85 -39.57
N PHE A 724 2.05 42.59 -39.27
CA PHE A 724 1.02 42.26 -38.28
C PHE A 724 1.59 41.25 -37.28
N THR A 725 0.95 41.17 -36.11
CA THR A 725 1.35 40.23 -35.06
C THR A 725 0.26 39.17 -34.90
N LEU A 726 0.66 37.89 -34.84
CA LEU A 726 -0.26 36.75 -34.68
C LEU A 726 -1.08 36.87 -33.39
N PRO A 727 -2.18 36.14 -33.14
CA PRO A 727 -2.90 36.22 -31.85
C PRO A 727 -2.02 35.77 -30.66
N LYS A 728 -2.34 36.16 -29.41
CA LYS A 728 -1.52 35.81 -28.22
C LYS A 728 -1.25 34.30 -28.10
N TYR A 729 -2.24 33.45 -28.41
CA TYR A 729 -2.11 31.98 -28.39
C TYR A 729 -1.12 31.44 -29.45
N ALA A 730 -0.79 32.25 -30.45
CA ALA A 730 0.04 31.91 -31.60
C ALA A 730 1.41 32.64 -31.59
N ARG A 731 1.80 33.21 -30.43
CA ARG A 731 3.09 33.90 -30.23
C ARG A 731 3.96 33.24 -29.16
N GLY A 732 3.69 31.97 -28.81
CA GLY A 732 4.51 31.22 -27.84
C GLY A 732 5.97 31.19 -28.29
N VAL A 733 6.91 31.02 -27.35
CA VAL A 733 8.36 31.03 -27.66
C VAL A 733 8.75 29.90 -28.63
N ALA A 734 7.91 28.86 -28.71
CA ALA A 734 8.01 27.77 -29.67
C ALA A 734 7.49 28.09 -31.08
N THR A 735 6.75 29.18 -31.34
CA THR A 735 6.17 29.43 -32.68
C THR A 735 7.21 29.98 -33.65
N VAL A 736 7.54 29.22 -34.70
CA VAL A 736 8.58 29.61 -35.68
C VAL A 736 8.08 29.65 -37.12
N GLY A 737 6.84 29.23 -37.38
CA GLY A 737 6.18 29.38 -38.68
C GLY A 737 4.66 29.45 -38.58
N ALA A 738 4.00 29.94 -39.63
CA ALA A 738 2.55 30.03 -39.70
C ALA A 738 2.04 29.57 -41.06
N VAL A 739 0.88 28.91 -41.08
CA VAL A 739 0.14 28.59 -42.31
C VAL A 739 -0.91 29.67 -42.53
N LEU A 740 -0.75 30.48 -43.57
CA LEU A 740 -1.59 31.63 -43.86
C LEU A 740 -2.17 31.53 -45.26
N ASN A 741 -3.49 31.65 -45.39
CA ASN A 741 -4.10 31.99 -46.66
C ASN A 741 -4.09 33.52 -46.82
N VAL A 742 -3.29 34.04 -47.76
CA VAL A 742 -3.16 35.47 -48.01
C VAL A 742 -3.99 35.83 -49.24
N THR A 743 -4.85 36.84 -49.11
CA THR A 743 -5.71 37.35 -50.18
C THR A 743 -5.42 38.83 -50.46
N VAL A 744 -5.24 39.15 -51.74
CA VAL A 744 -5.14 40.51 -52.26
C VAL A 744 -6.44 40.85 -52.99
N THR A 745 -7.01 42.02 -52.74
CA THR A 745 -8.20 42.52 -53.45
C THR A 745 -8.15 44.02 -53.70
N GLY A 746 -8.95 44.50 -54.66
CA GLY A 746 -9.07 45.93 -54.98
C GLY A 746 -7.80 46.56 -55.58
N GLY A 747 -6.92 45.75 -56.19
CA GLY A 747 -5.66 46.20 -56.76
C GLY A 747 -5.82 47.25 -57.85
N THR A 748 -5.11 48.38 -57.77
CA THR A 748 -5.16 49.44 -58.83
C THR A 748 -4.22 49.19 -60.00
N SER A 749 -3.21 48.32 -59.83
CA SER A 749 -2.32 47.84 -60.90
C SER A 749 -2.01 46.36 -60.70
N SER A 750 -1.41 45.70 -61.68
CA SER A 750 -0.87 44.35 -61.51
C SER A 750 0.43 44.37 -60.70
N GLY A 751 0.65 43.34 -59.88
CA GLY A 751 1.80 43.26 -58.98
C GLY A 751 1.90 41.91 -58.26
N TYR A 752 2.71 41.87 -57.22
CA TYR A 752 2.83 40.71 -56.33
C TYR A 752 2.99 41.14 -54.88
N VAL A 753 2.72 40.21 -53.98
CA VAL A 753 3.09 40.31 -52.56
C VAL A 753 4.11 39.25 -52.18
N THR A 754 4.98 39.58 -51.23
CA THR A 754 5.97 38.69 -50.61
C THR A 754 5.64 38.59 -49.13
N VAL A 755 5.58 37.37 -48.60
CA VAL A 755 5.28 37.09 -47.20
C VAL A 755 6.52 36.48 -46.54
N ASP A 756 7.03 37.11 -45.49
CA ASP A 756 8.26 36.70 -44.78
C ASP A 756 8.24 37.10 -43.28
N CYS A 757 9.36 36.87 -42.58
CA CYS A 757 9.56 37.24 -41.17
C CYS A 757 10.39 38.53 -40.94
N GLY A 758 10.61 39.38 -41.95
CA GLY A 758 11.18 40.73 -41.77
C GLY A 758 12.70 40.83 -41.70
N GLY A 759 13.42 40.04 -42.49
CA GLY A 759 14.88 40.09 -42.59
C GLY A 759 15.46 41.42 -43.09
N PRO A 760 16.80 41.61 -43.07
CA PRO A 760 17.46 42.87 -43.43
C PRO A 760 17.24 43.31 -44.89
N THR A 761 16.82 42.39 -45.76
CA THR A 761 16.47 42.67 -47.15
C THR A 761 15.17 41.97 -47.52
N THR A 762 14.26 42.66 -48.21
CA THR A 762 13.05 42.05 -48.76
C THR A 762 13.42 41.02 -49.83
N PRO A 763 12.93 39.78 -49.75
CA PRO A 763 13.18 38.75 -50.75
C PRO A 763 12.70 39.17 -52.15
N SER A 764 13.43 38.75 -53.18
CA SER A 764 13.10 39.02 -54.60
C SER A 764 12.07 38.05 -55.21
N THR A 765 11.29 37.40 -54.35
CA THR A 765 10.37 36.30 -54.65
C THR A 765 8.93 36.73 -54.42
N SER A 766 8.00 36.22 -55.22
CA SER A 766 6.58 36.48 -55.06
C SER A 766 5.93 35.31 -54.32
N SER A 767 5.12 35.60 -53.29
CA SER A 767 4.25 34.61 -52.63
C SER A 767 2.87 34.55 -53.30
N LEU A 768 2.36 35.69 -53.78
CA LEU A 768 1.09 35.79 -54.50
C LEU A 768 1.16 36.90 -55.55
N ASN A 769 0.73 36.62 -56.78
CA ASN A 769 0.63 37.59 -57.88
C ASN A 769 -0.84 37.96 -58.11
N TYR A 770 -1.08 39.22 -58.47
CA TYR A 770 -2.42 39.75 -58.71
C TYR A 770 -2.44 40.72 -59.89
N ARG A 771 -3.63 40.96 -60.42
CA ARG A 771 -3.88 41.94 -61.50
C ARG A 771 -4.76 43.07 -61.00
N ALA A 772 -4.78 44.17 -61.77
CA ALA A 772 -5.70 45.26 -61.53
C ALA A 772 -7.15 44.74 -61.45
N GLY A 773 -7.86 45.10 -60.38
CA GLY A 773 -9.25 44.70 -60.10
C GLY A 773 -9.46 43.23 -59.70
N GLN A 774 -8.42 42.40 -59.69
CA GLN A 774 -8.54 40.98 -59.35
C GLN A 774 -8.52 40.76 -57.83
N THR A 775 -9.39 39.87 -57.34
CA THR A 775 -9.19 39.21 -56.05
C THR A 775 -8.44 37.90 -56.28
N ALA A 776 -7.29 37.73 -55.61
CA ALA A 776 -6.46 36.54 -55.72
C ALA A 776 -5.97 36.11 -54.34
N SER A 777 -5.82 34.81 -54.11
CA SER A 777 -5.30 34.27 -52.86
C SER A 777 -4.27 33.18 -53.09
N ASN A 778 -3.36 32.94 -52.14
CA ASN A 778 -2.47 31.79 -52.15
C ASN A 778 -2.17 31.35 -50.71
N LEU A 779 -1.96 30.05 -50.51
CA LEU A 779 -1.43 29.56 -49.26
C LEU A 779 0.04 29.95 -49.15
N THR A 780 0.46 30.37 -47.97
CA THR A 780 1.84 30.75 -47.67
C THR A 780 2.24 30.15 -46.34
N VAL A 781 3.50 29.74 -46.24
CA VAL A 781 4.08 29.18 -45.00
C VAL A 781 5.31 30.01 -44.62
N PRO A 782 5.14 31.28 -44.20
CA PRO A 782 6.28 32.08 -43.78
C PRO A 782 6.83 31.61 -42.43
N CYS A 783 8.13 31.87 -42.24
CA CYS A 783 8.72 31.95 -40.92
C CYS A 783 8.00 32.99 -40.05
N VAL A 784 8.08 32.83 -38.73
CA VAL A 784 7.58 33.77 -37.73
C VAL A 784 8.73 34.19 -36.83
N SER A 785 8.94 35.50 -36.70
CA SER A 785 9.96 36.06 -35.80
C SER A 785 9.30 36.96 -34.76
N ALA A 786 9.52 36.68 -33.47
CA ALA A 786 8.88 37.38 -32.34
C ALA A 786 7.35 37.51 -32.49
N GLY A 787 6.70 36.47 -33.02
CA GLY A 787 5.25 36.44 -33.26
C GLY A 787 4.75 37.34 -34.41
N LYS A 788 5.64 37.89 -35.23
CA LYS A 788 5.32 38.81 -36.34
C LYS A 788 5.52 38.17 -37.70
N VAL A 789 4.71 38.63 -38.66
CA VAL A 789 4.77 38.31 -40.08
C VAL A 789 4.68 39.60 -40.89
N HIS A 790 5.39 39.64 -42.01
CA HIS A 790 5.51 40.80 -42.89
C HIS A 790 4.95 40.48 -44.27
N ILE A 791 4.21 41.43 -44.86
CA ILE A 791 3.71 41.36 -46.23
C ILE A 791 4.18 42.60 -47.00
N TYR A 792 5.09 42.41 -47.95
CA TYR A 792 5.53 43.45 -48.87
C TYR A 792 4.63 43.50 -50.11
N ASN A 793 4.20 44.70 -50.50
CA ASN A 793 3.44 44.93 -51.72
C ASN A 793 4.32 45.56 -52.81
N SER A 794 4.41 44.96 -54.00
CA SER A 794 5.32 45.43 -55.06
C SER A 794 4.83 46.65 -55.84
N ALA A 795 3.51 46.79 -56.07
CA ALA A 795 2.93 47.75 -57.01
C ALA A 795 1.47 48.08 -56.64
N GLY A 796 0.93 49.17 -57.19
CA GLY A 796 -0.47 49.58 -56.98
C GLY A 796 -0.88 49.78 -55.52
N HIS A 797 -2.14 50.16 -55.33
CA HIS A 797 -2.79 50.11 -54.03
C HIS A 797 -3.61 48.83 -53.93
N VAL A 798 -3.50 48.13 -52.80
CA VAL A 798 -4.19 46.86 -52.56
C VAL A 798 -4.82 46.82 -51.17
N GLN A 799 -5.82 45.96 -50.99
CA GLN A 799 -6.26 45.51 -49.68
C GLN A 799 -5.67 44.13 -49.40
N LEU A 800 -5.14 43.95 -48.19
CA LEU A 800 -4.54 42.70 -47.73
C LEU A 800 -5.44 42.04 -46.69
N ILE A 801 -5.64 40.74 -46.85
CA ILE A 801 -6.34 39.87 -45.89
C ILE A 801 -5.43 38.66 -45.65
N ALA A 802 -5.27 38.26 -44.39
CA ALA A 802 -4.61 37.00 -44.05
C ALA A 802 -5.42 36.23 -43.01
N ASP A 803 -5.70 34.96 -43.31
CA ASP A 803 -6.40 34.04 -42.43
C ASP A 803 -5.39 32.95 -41.96
N LEU A 804 -5.17 32.87 -40.65
CA LEU A 804 -4.30 31.89 -39.99
C LEU A 804 -5.01 30.54 -39.91
N GLN A 805 -4.36 29.47 -40.36
CA GLN A 805 -4.93 28.12 -40.47
C GLN A 805 -4.15 27.07 -39.66
N GLY A 806 -2.87 27.32 -39.36
CA GLY A 806 -2.02 26.43 -38.58
C GLY A 806 -0.73 27.12 -38.14
N LEU A 807 -0.03 26.51 -37.18
CA LEU A 807 1.22 26.99 -36.62
C LEU A 807 2.27 25.89 -36.69
N TYR A 808 3.49 26.28 -37.04
CA TYR A 808 4.66 25.43 -36.89
C TYR A 808 5.34 25.75 -35.56
N THR A 809 5.34 24.77 -34.65
CA THR A 809 5.84 24.90 -33.28
C THR A 809 7.08 24.03 -33.05
N ASN A 810 8.11 24.61 -32.45
CA ASN A 810 9.35 23.95 -32.05
C ASN A 810 9.21 23.47 -30.60
N GLU A 811 8.99 22.17 -30.43
CA GLU A 811 8.79 21.54 -29.13
C GLU A 811 10.07 21.47 -28.29
N LEU A 812 11.26 21.61 -28.90
CA LEU A 812 12.54 21.62 -28.20
C LEU A 812 12.88 22.99 -27.58
N ALA A 813 12.24 24.07 -28.06
CA ALA A 813 12.43 25.43 -27.54
C ALA A 813 11.51 25.75 -26.35
N GLY A 814 10.48 24.93 -26.12
CA GLY A 814 9.61 25.03 -24.96
C GLY A 814 10.11 24.12 -23.85
N GLY A 815 10.52 24.68 -22.71
CA GLY A 815 10.47 23.91 -21.47
C GLY A 815 9.03 23.46 -21.19
N THR A 816 8.83 22.54 -20.26
CA THR A 816 7.52 22.01 -19.83
C THR A 816 6.51 23.07 -19.32
N ASP A 817 6.88 24.36 -19.35
CA ASP A 817 6.20 25.49 -18.75
C ASP A 817 5.68 26.55 -19.75
N ASP A 818 5.55 26.25 -21.06
CA ASP A 818 4.78 27.12 -22.00
C ASP A 818 3.34 26.58 -22.21
N PRO A 819 2.37 26.94 -21.37
CA PRO A 819 1.00 26.39 -21.39
C PRO A 819 0.13 26.91 -22.56
N VAL A 820 0.70 27.61 -23.56
CA VAL A 820 -0.09 28.40 -24.52
C VAL A 820 0.01 27.91 -25.98
N ALA A 821 1.14 27.31 -26.41
CA ALA A 821 1.29 26.88 -27.81
C ALA A 821 0.84 25.42 -28.01
N PRO A 822 -0.03 25.12 -28.99
CA PRO A 822 -0.43 23.74 -29.27
C PRO A 822 0.74 22.91 -29.82
N HIS A 823 0.82 21.65 -29.37
CA HIS A 823 1.79 20.65 -29.85
C HIS A 823 1.50 20.28 -31.31
N GLY A 824 2.56 20.16 -32.10
CA GLY A 824 2.47 19.96 -33.54
C GLY A 824 2.82 18.54 -33.95
N GLY A 825 2.03 17.94 -34.84
CA GLY A 825 2.29 16.60 -35.35
C GLY A 825 3.37 16.56 -36.43
N PRO A 826 4.15 15.45 -36.53
CA PRO A 826 5.09 15.25 -37.63
C PRO A 826 4.38 15.05 -38.97
N PHE A 827 5.08 15.28 -40.08
CA PHE A 827 4.53 15.12 -41.44
C PHE A 827 4.98 13.81 -42.10
N VAL A 828 4.01 13.08 -42.65
CA VAL A 828 4.26 11.91 -43.50
C VAL A 828 3.87 12.24 -44.94
N ALA A 829 4.87 12.43 -45.78
CA ALA A 829 4.69 12.70 -47.20
C ALA A 829 4.21 11.44 -47.95
N THR A 830 3.22 11.60 -48.82
CA THR A 830 2.74 10.53 -49.70
C THR A 830 3.07 10.81 -51.16
N VAL A 831 2.85 9.82 -52.04
CA VAL A 831 2.82 10.09 -53.47
C VAL A 831 1.45 10.71 -53.79
N PRO A 832 1.38 11.83 -54.54
CA PRO A 832 0.12 12.53 -54.83
C PRO A 832 -0.95 11.56 -55.34
N THR A 833 -2.04 11.41 -54.59
CA THR A 833 -3.06 10.39 -54.87
C THR A 833 -4.46 10.99 -54.85
N ARG A 834 -5.19 10.90 -55.96
CA ARG A 834 -6.58 11.35 -56.02
C ARG A 834 -7.48 10.51 -55.13
N PHE A 835 -8.24 11.18 -54.25
CA PHE A 835 -9.26 10.54 -53.43
C PHE A 835 -10.67 11.10 -53.66
N LEU A 836 -10.78 12.27 -54.32
CA LEU A 836 -12.05 12.89 -54.67
C LEU A 836 -12.03 13.37 -56.13
N ASP A 837 -13.09 13.03 -56.87
CA ASP A 837 -13.40 13.61 -58.18
C ASP A 837 -14.92 13.55 -58.43
N THR A 838 -15.61 14.69 -58.26
CA THR A 838 -17.06 14.77 -58.45
C THR A 838 -17.49 14.56 -59.90
N ARG A 839 -16.56 14.60 -60.87
CA ARG A 839 -16.88 14.37 -62.28
C ARG A 839 -16.97 12.89 -62.61
N THR A 840 -16.21 12.05 -61.90
CA THR A 840 -16.15 10.60 -62.14
C THR A 840 -16.87 9.80 -61.06
N GLY A 841 -17.27 10.43 -59.95
CA GLY A 841 -17.87 9.75 -58.81
C GLY A 841 -16.86 9.09 -57.88
N LEU A 842 -15.59 9.53 -57.90
CA LEU A 842 -14.57 9.02 -56.98
C LEU A 842 -14.70 9.76 -55.64
N GLY A 843 -14.87 9.02 -54.54
CA GLY A 843 -14.96 9.57 -53.18
C GLY A 843 -16.26 10.32 -52.83
N ALA A 844 -17.06 10.68 -53.82
CA ALA A 844 -18.39 11.29 -53.69
C ALA A 844 -19.24 10.97 -54.93
N SER A 845 -20.54 11.27 -54.89
CA SER A 845 -21.43 11.10 -56.05
C SER A 845 -20.95 11.91 -57.27
N ALA A 846 -21.18 11.38 -58.49
CA ALA A 846 -20.80 12.03 -59.75
C ALA A 846 -21.71 13.23 -60.08
N LYS A 847 -21.57 14.33 -59.33
CA LYS A 847 -22.38 15.56 -59.47
C LYS A 847 -21.60 16.78 -58.96
N PRO A 848 -21.68 17.94 -59.65
CA PRO A 848 -21.14 19.19 -59.13
C PRO A 848 -21.71 19.56 -57.76
N LEU A 849 -20.87 20.10 -56.89
CA LEU A 849 -21.26 20.62 -55.59
C LEU A 849 -22.04 21.93 -55.78
N GLY A 850 -23.31 21.95 -55.37
CA GLY A 850 -24.21 23.09 -55.52
C GLY A 850 -23.93 24.24 -54.54
N ALA A 851 -24.70 25.32 -54.66
CA ALA A 851 -24.57 26.50 -53.82
C ALA A 851 -24.93 26.17 -52.37
N ASN A 852 -24.15 26.68 -51.43
CA ASN A 852 -24.25 26.38 -50.00
C ASN A 852 -24.19 24.86 -49.68
N GLY A 853 -23.66 24.05 -50.58
CA GLY A 853 -23.53 22.61 -50.42
C GLY A 853 -22.22 22.23 -49.72
N THR A 854 -22.25 21.14 -48.94
CA THR A 854 -21.06 20.56 -48.31
C THR A 854 -20.94 19.09 -48.68
N LEU A 855 -19.76 18.67 -49.14
CA LEU A 855 -19.38 17.27 -49.31
C LEU A 855 -18.62 16.79 -48.08
N THR A 856 -18.97 15.61 -47.56
CA THR A 856 -18.17 14.89 -46.57
C THR A 856 -17.46 13.74 -47.26
N VAL A 857 -16.14 13.66 -47.10
CA VAL A 857 -15.29 12.70 -47.82
C VAL A 857 -14.42 11.95 -46.83
N LYS A 858 -14.57 10.63 -46.77
CA LYS A 858 -13.78 9.73 -45.92
C LYS A 858 -12.39 9.52 -46.51
N LEU A 859 -11.36 9.69 -45.69
CA LEU A 859 -9.96 9.52 -46.09
C LEU A 859 -9.50 8.07 -45.88
N THR A 860 -9.69 7.21 -46.87
CA THR A 860 -9.38 5.76 -46.75
C THR A 860 -7.90 5.41 -46.82
N LYS A 861 -7.05 6.34 -47.25
CA LYS A 861 -5.58 6.17 -47.36
C LYS A 861 -4.80 6.91 -46.27
N VAL A 862 -5.50 7.42 -45.26
CA VAL A 862 -4.92 8.15 -44.14
C VAL A 862 -5.13 7.29 -42.89
N PRO A 863 -4.08 7.02 -42.09
CA PRO A 863 -4.21 6.26 -40.86
C PRO A 863 -5.20 6.88 -39.87
N ALA A 864 -5.82 6.03 -39.05
CA ALA A 864 -6.59 6.49 -37.91
C ALA A 864 -5.68 7.27 -36.95
N GLY A 865 -6.17 8.38 -36.40
CA GLY A 865 -5.38 9.26 -35.52
C GLY A 865 -4.70 10.43 -36.22
N ALA A 866 -4.66 10.47 -37.56
CA ALA A 866 -4.16 11.65 -38.27
C ALA A 866 -4.96 12.91 -37.89
N THR A 867 -4.27 13.98 -37.53
CA THR A 867 -4.86 15.23 -37.05
C THR A 867 -5.17 16.20 -38.19
N ALA A 868 -4.40 16.13 -39.28
CA ALA A 868 -4.59 16.94 -40.48
C ALA A 868 -4.10 16.23 -41.75
N VAL A 869 -4.60 16.67 -42.90
CA VAL A 869 -4.10 16.27 -44.22
C VAL A 869 -3.65 17.48 -45.03
N LEU A 870 -2.67 17.24 -45.88
CA LEU A 870 -2.25 18.17 -46.90
C LEU A 870 -2.85 17.75 -48.24
N VAL A 871 -3.63 18.65 -48.85
CA VAL A 871 -4.47 18.34 -50.01
C VAL A 871 -4.26 19.38 -51.10
N ASN A 872 -4.05 18.92 -52.33
CA ASN A 872 -4.21 19.76 -53.51
C ASN A 872 -5.70 19.80 -53.89
N LEU A 873 -6.38 20.88 -53.49
CA LEU A 873 -7.82 21.09 -53.69
C LEU A 873 -8.05 21.88 -54.97
N THR A 874 -8.84 21.32 -55.90
CA THR A 874 -9.10 21.93 -57.20
C THR A 874 -10.59 22.16 -57.42
N GLY A 875 -10.99 23.42 -57.59
CA GLY A 875 -12.28 23.78 -58.17
C GLY A 875 -12.24 23.74 -59.69
N VAL A 876 -13.25 23.10 -60.31
CA VAL A 876 -13.34 22.92 -61.76
C VAL A 876 -14.61 23.61 -62.27
N ALA A 877 -14.40 24.62 -63.13
CA ALA A 877 -15.42 25.28 -63.95
C ALA A 877 -16.70 25.69 -63.20
N PRO A 878 -16.60 26.51 -62.12
CA PRO A 878 -17.78 26.91 -61.37
C PRO A 878 -18.71 27.78 -62.22
N THR A 879 -20.02 27.67 -61.99
CA THR A 879 -21.03 28.44 -62.75
C THR A 879 -21.13 29.91 -62.34
N ALA A 880 -20.58 30.28 -61.17
CA ALA A 880 -20.50 31.65 -60.67
C ALA A 880 -19.16 31.87 -59.95
N ALA A 881 -18.83 33.13 -59.67
CA ALA A 881 -17.74 33.40 -58.73
C ALA A 881 -18.11 32.84 -57.34
N THR A 882 -17.23 32.02 -56.76
CA THR A 882 -17.47 31.28 -55.52
C THR A 882 -16.16 31.05 -54.76
N HIS A 883 -16.23 30.40 -53.60
CA HIS A 883 -15.07 29.87 -52.91
C HIS A 883 -15.35 28.49 -52.32
N LEU A 884 -14.27 27.71 -52.18
CA LEU A 884 -14.26 26.44 -51.45
C LEU A 884 -13.64 26.63 -50.06
N THR A 885 -14.25 26.01 -49.07
CA THR A 885 -13.73 25.91 -47.69
C THR A 885 -13.66 24.44 -47.29
N ALA A 886 -12.46 23.96 -47.01
CA ALA A 886 -12.19 22.61 -46.51
C ALA A 886 -11.91 22.64 -45.00
N TYR A 887 -12.56 21.76 -44.24
CA TYR A 887 -12.48 21.72 -42.78
C TYR A 887 -12.77 20.31 -42.22
N GLY A 888 -12.39 20.09 -40.96
CA GLY A 888 -12.70 18.86 -40.22
C GLY A 888 -14.08 18.89 -39.59
N ASP A 889 -14.17 18.50 -38.31
CA ASP A 889 -15.41 18.60 -37.53
C ASP A 889 -15.72 20.04 -37.10
N GLY A 890 -16.99 20.30 -36.78
CA GLY A 890 -17.46 21.57 -36.25
C GLY A 890 -18.11 22.52 -37.26
N ARG A 891 -18.10 23.82 -36.94
CA ARG A 891 -18.76 24.87 -37.74
C ARG A 891 -17.91 25.24 -38.95
N LEU A 892 -18.58 25.48 -40.08
CA LEU A 892 -17.97 26.02 -41.30
C LEU A 892 -17.10 27.26 -40.98
N PRO A 893 -15.79 27.22 -41.25
CA PRO A 893 -14.91 28.37 -41.05
C PRO A 893 -15.27 29.56 -41.95
N ILE A 894 -14.93 30.76 -41.49
CA ILE A 894 -15.10 31.99 -42.27
C ILE A 894 -14.01 32.18 -43.34
N ALA A 895 -12.92 31.42 -43.26
CA ALA A 895 -11.81 31.48 -44.19
C ALA A 895 -12.10 30.59 -45.41
N SER A 896 -11.77 31.08 -46.60
CA SER A 896 -11.75 30.26 -47.82
C SER A 896 -10.37 29.62 -48.03
N ASN A 897 -10.34 28.48 -48.71
CA ASN A 897 -9.10 27.88 -49.22
C ASN A 897 -8.89 28.29 -50.69
N ASP A 898 -9.91 28.11 -51.53
CA ASP A 898 -9.85 28.40 -52.97
C ASP A 898 -10.88 29.46 -53.36
N ASN A 899 -10.45 30.58 -53.95
CA ASN A 899 -11.33 31.62 -54.47
C ASN A 899 -11.39 31.53 -56.00
N LEU A 900 -12.58 31.33 -56.54
CA LEU A 900 -12.78 30.95 -57.94
C LEU A 900 -13.64 31.96 -58.70
N THR A 901 -13.27 32.23 -59.95
CA THR A 901 -14.11 32.96 -60.91
C THR A 901 -14.88 31.99 -61.81
N ALA A 902 -16.01 32.44 -62.37
CA ALA A 902 -16.85 31.61 -63.22
C ALA A 902 -16.07 30.99 -64.39
N GLY A 903 -16.22 29.68 -64.60
CA GLY A 903 -15.54 28.91 -65.64
C GLY A 903 -14.04 28.69 -65.43
N GLN A 904 -13.48 29.05 -64.27
CA GLN A 904 -12.07 28.82 -63.93
C GLN A 904 -11.83 27.40 -63.40
N THR A 905 -10.73 26.78 -63.80
CA THR A 905 -10.18 25.61 -63.09
C THR A 905 -8.93 26.04 -62.34
N ARG A 906 -8.91 25.86 -61.03
CA ARG A 906 -7.82 26.33 -60.18
C ARG A 906 -7.54 25.32 -59.05
N PRO A 907 -6.28 24.86 -58.93
CA PRO A 907 -5.81 24.16 -57.74
C PRO A 907 -5.27 25.14 -56.68
N VAL A 908 -5.37 24.75 -55.42
CA VAL A 908 -4.67 25.36 -54.29
C VAL A 908 -4.25 24.28 -53.30
N LEU A 909 -3.09 24.44 -52.67
CA LEU A 909 -2.72 23.62 -51.52
C LEU A 909 -3.56 24.05 -50.31
N ALA A 910 -4.09 23.06 -49.59
CA ALA A 910 -4.86 23.26 -48.37
C ALA A 910 -4.37 22.31 -47.29
N VAL A 911 -4.15 22.84 -46.10
CA VAL A 911 -4.02 22.04 -44.88
C VAL A 911 -5.41 21.93 -44.28
N VAL A 912 -5.89 20.71 -44.05
CA VAL A 912 -7.26 20.46 -43.61
C VAL A 912 -7.25 19.56 -42.36
N PRO A 913 -7.85 19.99 -41.24
CA PRO A 913 -8.03 19.11 -40.08
C PRO A 913 -8.86 17.88 -40.46
N VAL A 914 -8.52 16.71 -39.90
CA VAL A 914 -9.30 15.50 -40.09
C VAL A 914 -10.32 15.38 -38.95
N GLY A 915 -11.57 15.06 -39.30
CA GLY A 915 -12.61 14.80 -38.30
C GLY A 915 -12.32 13.54 -37.48
N THR A 916 -12.95 13.44 -36.32
CA THR A 916 -12.91 12.25 -35.45
C THR A 916 -13.40 10.99 -36.16
N ASP A 917 -14.26 11.16 -37.16
CA ASP A 917 -14.74 10.11 -38.05
C ASP A 917 -13.79 9.81 -39.22
N GLY A 918 -12.59 10.39 -39.27
CA GLY A 918 -11.61 10.25 -40.36
C GLY A 918 -12.02 10.90 -41.69
N SER A 919 -12.97 11.84 -41.68
CA SER A 919 -13.44 12.54 -42.87
C SER A 919 -12.96 14.00 -42.92
N ILE A 920 -12.99 14.58 -44.12
CA ILE A 920 -12.94 16.03 -44.31
C ILE A 920 -14.25 16.51 -44.94
N ARG A 921 -14.55 17.79 -44.75
CA ARG A 921 -15.72 18.47 -45.33
C ARG A 921 -15.26 19.55 -46.29
N ILE A 922 -15.92 19.66 -47.44
CA ILE A 922 -15.64 20.68 -48.46
C ILE A 922 -16.94 21.41 -48.78
N HIS A 923 -16.98 22.69 -48.47
CA HIS A 923 -18.13 23.57 -48.68
C HIS A 923 -17.95 24.45 -49.92
N ASN A 924 -19.03 24.65 -50.69
CA ASN A 924 -19.10 25.61 -51.78
C ASN A 924 -20.13 26.71 -51.46
N ALA A 925 -19.73 27.97 -51.54
CA ALA A 925 -20.58 29.09 -51.15
C ALA A 925 -21.67 29.42 -52.19
N LEU A 926 -21.30 29.56 -53.47
CA LEU A 926 -22.16 30.07 -54.54
C LEU A 926 -22.04 29.24 -55.82
N GLY A 927 -23.05 29.32 -56.69
CA GLY A 927 -23.07 28.56 -57.96
C GLY A 927 -22.90 27.05 -57.76
N SER A 928 -22.48 26.35 -58.80
CA SER A 928 -22.12 24.93 -58.74
C SER A 928 -20.71 24.72 -59.25
N VAL A 929 -19.94 23.82 -58.65
CA VAL A 929 -18.53 23.58 -58.97
C VAL A 929 -18.19 22.10 -58.86
N ASP A 930 -17.40 21.58 -59.80
CA ASP A 930 -16.81 20.26 -59.65
C ASP A 930 -15.57 20.33 -58.76
N VAL A 931 -15.39 19.36 -57.87
CA VAL A 931 -14.29 19.33 -56.90
C VAL A 931 -13.42 18.12 -57.16
N VAL A 932 -12.11 18.35 -57.25
CA VAL A 932 -11.07 17.32 -57.31
C VAL A 932 -10.13 17.53 -56.13
N ALA A 933 -9.75 16.46 -55.45
CA ALA A 933 -8.78 16.53 -54.37
C ALA A 933 -7.78 15.38 -54.43
N ASP A 934 -6.49 15.74 -54.35
CA ASP A 934 -5.36 14.82 -54.32
C ASP A 934 -4.65 14.95 -52.95
N LEU A 935 -4.37 13.81 -52.31
CA LEU A 935 -3.66 13.74 -51.03
C LEU A 935 -2.15 13.86 -51.27
N GLU A 936 -1.51 14.82 -50.60
CA GLU A 936 -0.06 15.08 -50.66
C GLU A 936 0.66 14.49 -49.44
N GLY A 937 0.00 14.46 -48.28
CA GLY A 937 0.51 13.86 -47.05
C GLY A 937 -0.44 14.05 -45.87
N TYR A 938 -0.05 13.58 -44.69
CA TYR A 938 -0.82 13.73 -43.46
C TYR A 938 0.07 14.07 -42.25
N TYR A 939 -0.55 14.61 -41.22
CA TYR A 939 0.03 14.90 -39.92
C TYR A 939 -0.61 13.99 -38.88
N GLY A 940 0.18 13.45 -37.96
CA GLY A 940 -0.25 12.48 -36.95
C GLY A 940 0.06 12.91 -35.53
#